data_AF-A0A6N2MFH1-F1
#
_entry.id   AF-A0A6N2MFH1-F1
#
_cell.length_a   1.000
_cell.length_b   1.000
_cell.length_c   1.000
_cell.angle_alpha   90.00
_cell.angle_beta   90.00
_cell.angle_gamma   90.00
#
_symmetry.space_group_name_H-M   'P 1'
#
loop_
_entity.id
_entity.type
_entity.pdbx_description
1 polymer ?
#
loop_
_entity_poly.entity_id
_entity_poly.type
_entity_poly.pdbx_seq_one_letter_code
_entity_poly.pdbx_strand_id
1 'polypeptide(L)'
;MPSAISERVELAKFCSCRDWSKAIRVLDSLLVQSNRAFCYSQLELHKHVIKDCDRALQLDPTLLQAYILKGRAFSSLGRKDDALLVWEQGFEHALHQSADLKQLLELEELLKFAKQDRSAGCETHVVESRLSMYVAESRPHSKSDETSKHQNKLSDISNLCSESRNVLGIHSKSGDNFEIHKGISDGGGRSLKLVPESGCHTNEKSSETSKNTSKESDKSELCSELRDAPEICCKSGDNFDMDNGRSEKKAERNQKPGILVNETHDILDLPNLVSGSCSGVNNASELSSRLSMIPGNLGDTSDILSKSSNKANMNNEVNEGKYAIAISIFNQILKEDPTYPEALIGRGTAHAFKRELGSAIADFSQAIESNPAAGEAWKRRGQARAALGESAEAINDLTKALEFEPNSADILHERGIVSYKFKDFDAAVEDLSACVKLDMDNMSAYTYLGLALSSIGEYKRAEEAHLKAIQLDRNFLEAWAHLTQFYQDLANSTKALDCINQVLQIDSRFAKAYHLRGLLLHGMGEHRKAIKDLSIGLSIENANIESLYLRASCYHAIGEYGEAVKDYDATLDLELDSMEKFVLQCLAFYQKEIALYTASKINSEFCWFDIDGDIDPLFKEYWCKRLHPKNVCEKVYRQPPLRDSLKRGKLRKQDFATTKQKIALLLAADSIGQKIQYDCNGFLSNRRQHRMAGLAIIEIAQKVAKAWRSVQNEWKHSNKSTSKYGKRVRRRINIPSQNRGGAGCSTSSSSETTTSYGVLEDRSSGRSMMSWKDVYSMAVKWRQISEPCDPVVWINKLSEEFNSGFGSHTPMILGQAKVIRYYQNYERTFDVAKTIMKDKLFVHNKSDNIIDLPKDKIQAIIDAKNCSDLYNIVGEDFWLATQCSSTAFEEKQLEGTRITLVKMAEGGFDFAIRTPCMPSRWNDFDAEMAMAWEAVCNAYCGETYGSTDFDVLENVRDAILRMTYNFMPMSRGSAVVGFSVLLGLLLAANMEFTGKIPKGIQVDWEAILNFNPNSFAESIKSWLYPSLKITTSWKDYPDVASTLATTGSVVAALSSYDD
;
A
#
# COMPACT_ATOMS: atom_id res chain seq x y z
N MET A 1 -41.46 -12.69 2.00
CA MET A 1 -42.25 -11.93 0.99
C MET A 1 -42.23 -10.42 1.19
N PRO A 2 -42.45 -9.83 2.38
CA PRO A 2 -42.34 -8.36 2.52
C PRO A 2 -40.93 -7.79 2.29
N SER A 3 -39.88 -8.54 2.63
CA SER A 3 -38.49 -8.06 2.69
C SER A 3 -37.93 -7.60 1.33
N ALA A 4 -38.12 -8.39 0.27
CA ALA A 4 -37.64 -8.11 -1.09
C ALA A 4 -38.15 -6.81 -1.72
N ILE A 5 -39.25 -6.24 -1.20
CA ILE A 5 -39.74 -4.92 -1.62
C ILE A 5 -38.99 -3.82 -0.85
N SER A 6 -38.76 -4.00 0.45
CA SER A 6 -37.97 -3.09 1.29
C SER A 6 -36.52 -2.98 0.78
N GLU A 7 -35.88 -4.12 0.51
CA GLU A 7 -34.49 -4.20 0.03
C GLU A 7 -34.32 -3.49 -1.33
N ARG A 8 -35.32 -3.59 -2.24
CA ARG A 8 -35.31 -2.88 -3.53
C ARG A 8 -35.53 -1.37 -3.39
N VAL A 9 -36.34 -0.94 -2.42
CA VAL A 9 -36.53 0.50 -2.09
C VAL A 9 -35.27 1.08 -1.45
N GLU A 10 -34.58 0.34 -0.58
CA GLU A 10 -33.27 0.74 -0.05
C GLU A 10 -32.21 0.80 -1.15
N LEU A 11 -32.15 -0.19 -2.05
CA LEU A 11 -31.24 -0.14 -3.20
C LEU A 11 -31.47 1.10 -4.07
N ALA A 12 -32.73 1.40 -4.42
CA ALA A 12 -33.07 2.61 -5.19
C ALA A 12 -32.63 3.90 -4.46
N LYS A 13 -32.76 3.94 -3.13
CA LYS A 13 -32.34 5.05 -2.27
C LYS A 13 -30.81 5.18 -2.19
N PHE A 14 -30.06 4.09 -2.02
CA PHE A 14 -28.59 4.13 -2.02
C PHE A 14 -28.03 4.50 -3.39
N CYS A 15 -28.62 4.02 -4.49
CA CYS A 15 -28.29 4.43 -5.85
C CYS A 15 -28.54 5.94 -6.09
N SER A 16 -29.68 6.48 -5.65
CA SER A 16 -29.97 7.92 -5.80
C SER A 16 -29.05 8.80 -4.93
N CYS A 17 -28.64 8.31 -3.76
CA CYS A 17 -27.65 8.96 -2.89
C CYS A 17 -26.18 8.69 -3.28
N ARG A 18 -25.91 7.88 -4.32
CA ARG A 18 -24.56 7.45 -4.76
C ARG A 18 -23.72 6.72 -3.69
N ASP A 19 -24.37 6.11 -2.70
CA ASP A 19 -23.72 5.30 -1.66
C ASP A 19 -23.49 3.86 -2.17
N TRP A 20 -22.58 3.73 -3.13
CA TRP A 20 -22.35 2.48 -3.86
C TRP A 20 -21.90 1.34 -2.96
N SER A 21 -21.18 1.63 -1.86
CA SER A 21 -20.74 0.60 -0.91
C SER A 21 -21.88 -0.06 -0.14
N LYS A 22 -23.00 0.65 0.10
CA LYS A 22 -24.23 0.05 0.64
C LYS A 22 -25.09 -0.57 -0.45
N ALA A 23 -25.20 0.09 -1.62
CA ALA A 23 -25.92 -0.46 -2.77
C ALA A 23 -25.36 -1.84 -3.20
N ILE A 24 -24.04 -2.03 -3.18
CA ILE A 24 -23.38 -3.32 -3.46
C ILE A 24 -23.79 -4.38 -2.44
N ARG A 25 -23.72 -4.10 -1.12
CA ARG A 25 -24.11 -5.07 -0.08
C ARG A 25 -25.57 -5.50 -0.16
N VAL A 26 -26.46 -4.58 -0.57
CA VAL A 26 -27.89 -4.89 -0.82
C VAL A 26 -28.07 -5.64 -2.14
N LEU A 27 -27.20 -5.42 -3.15
CA LEU A 27 -27.12 -6.27 -4.35
C LEU A 27 -26.67 -7.70 -4.00
N ASP A 28 -25.67 -7.84 -3.12
CA ASP A 28 -25.08 -9.13 -2.74
C ASP A 28 -26.11 -10.04 -2.04
N SER A 29 -27.08 -9.47 -1.31
CA SER A 29 -28.24 -10.18 -0.76
C SER A 29 -29.38 -10.42 -1.75
N LEU A 30 -29.32 -9.87 -2.98
CA LEU A 30 -30.38 -9.88 -4.00
C LEU A 30 -29.95 -10.48 -5.36
N LEU A 31 -28.76 -11.10 -5.45
CA LEU A 31 -28.00 -11.23 -6.70
C LEU A 31 -28.73 -11.87 -7.89
N VAL A 32 -28.70 -11.15 -9.02
CA VAL A 32 -28.52 -11.72 -10.36
C VAL A 32 -27.42 -10.93 -11.09
N GLN A 33 -26.57 -11.63 -11.84
CA GLN A 33 -25.23 -11.17 -12.26
C GLN A 33 -25.21 -10.03 -13.30
N SER A 34 -26.35 -9.68 -13.92
CA SER A 34 -26.43 -8.72 -15.03
C SER A 34 -25.80 -7.35 -14.74
N ASN A 35 -25.95 -6.85 -13.51
CA ASN A 35 -25.41 -5.55 -13.11
C ASN A 35 -23.87 -5.55 -13.01
N ARG A 36 -23.23 -6.70 -12.78
CA ARG A 36 -21.76 -6.80 -12.73
C ARG A 36 -21.16 -6.75 -14.13
N ALA A 37 -21.76 -7.45 -15.10
CA ALA A 37 -21.43 -7.31 -16.52
C ALA A 37 -21.62 -5.88 -17.02
N PHE A 38 -22.69 -5.18 -16.58
CA PHE A 38 -22.87 -3.76 -16.89
C PHE A 38 -21.73 -2.90 -16.32
N CYS A 39 -21.34 -3.10 -15.05
CA CYS A 39 -20.19 -2.39 -14.47
C CYS A 39 -18.87 -2.66 -15.22
N TYR A 40 -18.56 -3.91 -15.57
CA TYR A 40 -17.38 -4.22 -16.39
C TYR A 40 -17.45 -3.58 -17.79
N SER A 41 -18.65 -3.39 -18.35
CA SER A 41 -18.84 -2.72 -19.64
C SER A 41 -18.62 -1.21 -19.58
N GLN A 42 -18.83 -0.57 -18.43
CA GLN A 42 -18.47 0.84 -18.20
C GLN A 42 -16.96 1.01 -17.92
N LEU A 43 -16.23 -0.08 -17.66
CA LEU A 43 -14.79 -0.11 -17.42
C LEU A 43 -13.99 -0.58 -18.65
N GLU A 44 -14.64 -0.78 -19.80
CA GLU A 44 -14.06 -1.36 -21.03
C GLU A 44 -13.40 -2.75 -20.85
N LEU A 45 -13.70 -3.44 -19.74
CA LEU A 45 -13.19 -4.78 -19.41
C LEU A 45 -13.95 -5.87 -20.18
N HIS A 46 -13.99 -5.75 -21.51
CA HIS A 46 -14.87 -6.51 -22.40
C HIS A 46 -14.77 -8.04 -22.25
N LYS A 47 -13.58 -8.59 -21.94
CA LYS A 47 -13.42 -10.03 -21.62
C LYS A 47 -14.21 -10.45 -20.39
N HIS A 48 -14.24 -9.61 -19.35
CA HIS A 48 -15.00 -9.84 -18.11
C HIS A 48 -16.50 -9.69 -18.33
N VAL A 49 -16.92 -8.73 -19.18
CA VAL A 49 -18.32 -8.63 -19.64
C VAL A 49 -18.77 -9.92 -20.30
N ILE A 50 -17.97 -10.49 -21.22
CA ILE A 50 -18.28 -11.75 -21.90
C ILE A 50 -18.37 -12.91 -20.89
N LYS A 51 -17.36 -13.08 -20.02
CA LYS A 51 -17.34 -14.13 -18.97
C LYS A 51 -18.56 -14.09 -18.04
N ASP A 52 -18.97 -12.89 -17.61
CA ASP A 52 -20.15 -12.71 -16.77
C ASP A 52 -21.46 -12.90 -17.53
N CYS A 53 -21.57 -12.40 -18.77
CA CYS A 53 -22.74 -12.61 -19.60
C CYS A 53 -22.91 -14.09 -19.99
N ASP A 54 -21.83 -14.83 -20.24
CA ASP A 54 -21.87 -16.27 -20.48
C ASP A 54 -22.39 -17.03 -19.26
N ARG A 55 -21.90 -16.69 -18.05
CA ARG A 55 -22.39 -17.28 -16.80
C ARG A 55 -23.84 -16.90 -16.51
N ALA A 56 -24.24 -15.66 -16.79
CA ALA A 56 -25.61 -15.22 -16.63
C ALA A 56 -26.57 -15.93 -17.60
N LEU A 57 -26.17 -16.13 -18.87
CA LEU A 57 -26.96 -16.84 -19.88
C LEU A 57 -26.99 -18.37 -19.67
N GLN A 58 -26.01 -18.95 -18.96
CA GLN A 58 -26.08 -20.33 -18.48
C GLN A 58 -27.11 -20.52 -17.36
N LEU A 59 -27.38 -19.47 -16.57
CA LEU A 59 -28.37 -19.49 -15.48
C LEU A 59 -29.76 -19.07 -15.96
N ASP A 60 -29.85 -18.10 -16.87
CA ASP A 60 -31.07 -17.59 -17.47
C ASP A 60 -30.85 -17.20 -18.95
N PRO A 61 -31.16 -18.10 -19.90
CA PRO A 61 -31.10 -17.81 -21.34
C PRO A 61 -32.07 -16.72 -21.83
N THR A 62 -33.00 -16.24 -21.00
CA THR A 62 -33.99 -15.21 -21.38
C THR A 62 -33.50 -13.77 -21.17
N LEU A 63 -32.34 -13.61 -20.53
CA LEU A 63 -31.79 -12.32 -20.09
C LEU A 63 -31.24 -11.47 -21.24
N LEU A 64 -32.13 -10.79 -21.97
CA LEU A 64 -31.79 -9.93 -23.14
C LEU A 64 -30.65 -8.94 -22.87
N GLN A 65 -30.60 -8.35 -21.66
CA GLN A 65 -29.56 -7.41 -21.28
C GLN A 65 -28.14 -8.00 -21.37
N ALA A 66 -27.99 -9.31 -21.14
CA ALA A 66 -26.70 -9.99 -21.26
C ALA A 66 -26.28 -10.17 -22.73
N TYR A 67 -27.21 -10.48 -23.64
CA TYR A 67 -26.91 -10.50 -25.09
C TYR A 67 -26.48 -9.11 -25.60
N ILE A 68 -27.19 -8.04 -25.19
CA ILE A 68 -26.84 -6.66 -25.56
C ILE A 68 -25.41 -6.31 -25.11
N LEU A 69 -25.07 -6.58 -23.84
CA LEU A 69 -23.74 -6.27 -23.27
C LEU A 69 -22.62 -7.14 -23.86
N LYS A 70 -22.85 -8.44 -24.02
CA LYS A 70 -21.90 -9.40 -24.61
C LYS A 70 -21.60 -9.07 -26.07
N GLY A 71 -22.62 -8.74 -26.88
CA GLY A 71 -22.43 -8.32 -28.26
C GLY A 71 -21.69 -6.99 -28.38
N ARG A 72 -21.99 -6.00 -27.51
CA ARG A 72 -21.20 -4.75 -27.43
C ARG A 72 -19.74 -5.03 -27.07
N ALA A 73 -19.48 -5.91 -26.11
CA ALA A 73 -18.13 -6.31 -25.72
C ALA A 73 -17.37 -7.02 -26.85
N PHE A 74 -18.01 -7.89 -27.64
CA PHE A 74 -17.39 -8.46 -28.84
C PHE A 74 -17.10 -7.40 -29.91
N SER A 75 -18.02 -6.46 -30.14
CA SER A 75 -17.84 -5.37 -31.12
C SER A 75 -16.63 -4.49 -30.77
N SER A 76 -16.50 -4.07 -29.51
CA SER A 76 -15.33 -3.31 -29.03
C SER A 76 -14.01 -4.09 -29.09
N LEU A 77 -14.05 -5.43 -29.02
CA LEU A 77 -12.88 -6.29 -29.25
C LEU A 77 -12.60 -6.57 -30.73
N GLY A 78 -13.29 -5.88 -31.66
CA GLY A 78 -13.16 -6.07 -33.11
C GLY A 78 -13.81 -7.34 -33.65
N ARG A 79 -14.44 -8.15 -32.80
CA ARG A 79 -15.08 -9.44 -33.13
C ARG A 79 -16.51 -9.22 -33.66
N LYS A 80 -16.63 -8.52 -34.79
CA LYS A 80 -17.92 -8.08 -35.36
C LYS A 80 -18.88 -9.22 -35.68
N ASP A 81 -18.37 -10.37 -36.16
CA ASP A 81 -19.21 -11.52 -36.48
C ASP A 81 -19.76 -12.21 -35.23
N ASP A 82 -18.96 -12.34 -34.16
CA ASP A 82 -19.45 -12.84 -32.86
C ASP A 82 -20.45 -11.88 -32.21
N ALA A 83 -20.25 -10.57 -32.35
CA ALA A 83 -21.19 -9.56 -31.87
C ALA A 83 -22.56 -9.69 -32.55
N LEU A 84 -22.56 -9.82 -33.88
CA LEU A 84 -23.77 -10.02 -34.67
C LEU A 84 -24.48 -11.33 -34.30
N LEU A 85 -23.75 -12.45 -34.19
CA LEU A 85 -24.30 -13.75 -33.78
C LEU A 85 -25.01 -13.67 -32.41
N VAL A 86 -24.39 -13.00 -31.43
CA VAL A 86 -24.95 -12.84 -30.08
C VAL A 86 -26.18 -11.93 -30.08
N TRP A 87 -26.19 -10.86 -30.87
CA TRP A 87 -27.39 -10.02 -31.00
C TRP A 87 -28.53 -10.72 -31.74
N GLU A 88 -28.24 -11.57 -32.74
CA GLU A 88 -29.26 -12.38 -33.42
C GLU A 88 -29.88 -13.41 -32.47
N GLN A 89 -29.07 -14.12 -31.68
CA GLN A 89 -29.56 -15.02 -30.62
C GLN A 89 -30.45 -14.29 -29.60
N GLY A 90 -30.02 -13.12 -29.12
CA GLY A 90 -30.82 -12.31 -28.20
C GLY A 90 -32.14 -11.85 -28.81
N PHE A 91 -32.14 -11.47 -30.09
CA PHE A 91 -33.34 -11.06 -30.81
C PHE A 91 -34.31 -12.21 -31.06
N GLU A 92 -33.81 -13.41 -31.41
CA GLU A 92 -34.65 -14.61 -31.51
C GLU A 92 -35.31 -14.96 -30.17
N HIS A 93 -34.57 -14.93 -29.05
CA HIS A 93 -35.15 -15.12 -27.72
C HIS A 93 -36.20 -14.05 -27.38
N ALA A 94 -35.95 -12.78 -27.75
CA ALA A 94 -36.88 -11.67 -27.52
C ALA A 94 -38.19 -11.80 -28.30
N LEU A 95 -38.18 -12.39 -29.50
CA LEU A 95 -39.38 -12.64 -30.30
C LEU A 95 -40.28 -13.76 -29.76
N HIS A 96 -39.72 -14.72 -29.01
CA HIS A 96 -40.44 -15.90 -28.53
C HIS A 96 -41.03 -15.73 -27.12
N GLN A 97 -40.89 -14.55 -26.49
CA GLN A 97 -41.37 -14.26 -25.15
C GLN A 97 -41.95 -12.85 -25.04
N SER A 98 -42.74 -12.58 -23.99
CA SER A 98 -43.27 -11.24 -23.69
C SER A 98 -42.21 -10.36 -23.01
N ALA A 99 -41.11 -10.09 -23.71
CA ALA A 99 -39.95 -9.37 -23.19
C ALA A 99 -40.08 -7.84 -23.29
N ASP A 100 -39.14 -7.10 -22.68
CA ASP A 100 -39.12 -5.63 -22.68
C ASP A 100 -38.95 -5.07 -24.11
N LEU A 101 -40.00 -4.42 -24.60
CA LEU A 101 -40.05 -3.76 -25.90
C LEU A 101 -38.86 -2.80 -26.13
N LYS A 102 -38.34 -2.17 -25.07
CA LYS A 102 -37.17 -1.29 -25.16
C LYS A 102 -35.90 -2.06 -25.54
N GLN A 103 -35.68 -3.23 -24.93
CA GLN A 103 -34.52 -4.07 -25.22
C GLN A 103 -34.64 -4.79 -26.57
N LEU A 104 -35.85 -5.14 -26.99
CA LEU A 104 -36.13 -5.63 -28.34
C LEU A 104 -35.74 -4.60 -29.42
N LEU A 105 -36.17 -3.34 -29.25
CA LEU A 105 -35.83 -2.25 -30.17
C LEU A 105 -34.33 -1.92 -30.16
N GLU A 106 -33.67 -1.99 -29.00
CA GLU A 106 -32.21 -1.81 -28.89
C GLU A 106 -31.44 -2.92 -29.62
N LEU A 107 -31.91 -4.17 -29.57
CA LEU A 107 -31.35 -5.28 -30.36
C LEU A 107 -31.59 -5.10 -31.87
N GLU A 108 -32.79 -4.67 -32.29
CA GLU A 108 -33.11 -4.39 -33.69
C GLU A 108 -32.20 -3.29 -34.27
N GLU A 109 -31.99 -2.20 -33.52
CA GLU A 109 -31.11 -1.10 -33.92
C GLU A 109 -29.64 -1.56 -34.03
N LEU A 110 -29.12 -2.30 -33.04
CA LEU A 110 -27.76 -2.84 -33.08
C LEU A 110 -27.55 -3.80 -34.27
N LEU A 111 -28.52 -4.66 -34.57
CA LEU A 111 -28.48 -5.55 -35.73
C LEU A 111 -28.53 -4.79 -37.05
N LYS A 112 -29.32 -3.72 -37.13
CA LYS A 112 -29.41 -2.86 -38.30
C LYS A 112 -28.09 -2.15 -38.60
N PHE A 113 -27.44 -1.56 -37.59
CA PHE A 113 -26.12 -0.97 -37.74
C PHE A 113 -25.07 -2.00 -38.14
N ALA A 114 -25.00 -3.16 -37.47
CA ALA A 114 -24.03 -4.21 -37.78
C ALA A 114 -24.17 -4.76 -39.21
N LYS A 115 -25.40 -4.86 -39.74
CA LYS A 115 -25.67 -5.32 -41.11
C LYS A 115 -25.37 -4.25 -42.16
N GLN A 116 -25.59 -2.96 -41.86
CA GLN A 116 -25.16 -1.85 -42.71
C GLN A 116 -23.63 -1.77 -42.82
N ASP A 117 -22.93 -1.94 -41.70
CA ASP A 117 -21.46 -1.91 -41.64
C ASP A 117 -20.82 -3.03 -42.51
N ARG A 118 -21.47 -4.20 -42.57
CA ARG A 118 -21.11 -5.29 -43.50
C ARG A 118 -21.32 -4.92 -44.98
N SER A 119 -22.34 -4.13 -45.33
CA SER A 119 -22.58 -3.71 -46.72
C SER A 119 -21.57 -2.65 -47.20
N ALA A 120 -21.22 -1.68 -46.34
CA ALA A 120 -20.23 -0.64 -46.66
C ALA A 120 -18.83 -1.22 -46.93
N GLY A 121 -18.47 -2.32 -46.26
CA GLY A 121 -17.21 -3.04 -46.49
C GLY A 121 -17.08 -3.75 -47.84
N CYS A 122 -18.13 -3.78 -48.68
CA CYS A 122 -18.14 -4.52 -49.94
C CYS A 122 -17.94 -3.65 -51.20
N GLU A 123 -18.10 -2.32 -51.10
CA GLU A 123 -18.07 -1.40 -52.26
C GLU A 123 -16.77 -0.59 -52.42
N THR A 124 -15.73 -0.85 -51.61
CA THR A 124 -14.49 -0.03 -51.56
C THR A 124 -13.23 -0.70 -52.12
N HIS A 125 -13.38 -1.61 -53.09
CA HIS A 125 -12.28 -2.05 -53.96
C HIS A 125 -12.70 -2.15 -55.43
N VAL A 126 -11.72 -2.02 -56.34
CA VAL A 126 -11.83 -2.09 -57.82
C VAL A 126 -12.47 -0.87 -58.51
N VAL A 127 -11.73 0.24 -58.54
CA VAL A 127 -11.78 1.19 -59.68
C VAL A 127 -10.37 1.59 -60.10
N GLU A 128 -9.63 0.68 -60.75
CA GLU A 128 -8.57 1.09 -61.69
C GLU A 128 -8.26 0.04 -62.76
N SER A 129 -8.95 0.13 -63.90
CA SER A 129 -8.36 -0.05 -65.25
C SER A 129 -9.44 0.23 -66.30
N ARG A 130 -9.12 1.06 -67.30
CA ARG A 130 -9.95 1.24 -68.51
C ARG A 130 -9.27 0.56 -69.68
N LEU A 131 -10.00 -0.21 -70.50
CA LEU A 131 -9.93 -0.13 -71.97
C LEU A 131 -10.90 -1.10 -72.67
N SER A 132 -11.31 -0.72 -73.88
CA SER A 132 -12.10 -1.48 -74.87
C SER A 132 -13.52 -1.91 -74.46
N MET A 133 -14.42 -2.27 -75.38
CA MET A 133 -14.95 -1.64 -76.61
C MET A 133 -15.98 -2.62 -77.22
N TYR A 134 -16.81 -2.15 -78.17
CA TYR A 134 -17.92 -2.85 -78.82
C TYR A 134 -19.15 -3.06 -77.91
N VAL A 135 -20.42 -2.71 -78.22
CA VAL A 135 -21.23 -2.38 -79.44
C VAL A 135 -22.22 -3.49 -79.78
N ALA A 136 -23.48 -3.08 -80.07
CA ALA A 136 -24.60 -3.84 -80.63
C ALA A 136 -25.28 -4.89 -79.70
N GLU A 137 -26.59 -5.17 -79.81
CA GLU A 137 -27.77 -4.34 -80.14
C GLU A 137 -29.07 -5.12 -79.79
N SER A 138 -30.24 -4.46 -79.80
CA SER A 138 -31.62 -5.05 -79.78
C SER A 138 -32.03 -5.94 -78.56
N ARG A 139 -33.08 -5.63 -77.78
CA ARG A 139 -34.55 -5.59 -78.05
C ARG A 139 -35.20 -6.97 -78.33
N PRO A 140 -36.51 -7.21 -77.98
CA PRO A 140 -37.36 -6.56 -76.97
C PRO A 140 -38.35 -7.55 -76.25
N HIS A 141 -39.44 -7.00 -75.67
CA HIS A 141 -40.71 -7.65 -75.20
C HIS A 141 -40.76 -8.19 -73.75
N SER A 142 -41.86 -8.00 -72.99
CA SER A 142 -43.05 -7.14 -73.22
C SER A 142 -43.97 -6.97 -71.99
N LYS A 143 -44.60 -5.79 -71.86
CA LYS A 143 -45.96 -5.49 -71.31
C LYS A 143 -46.22 -5.79 -69.81
N SER A 144 -46.59 -4.80 -68.96
CA SER A 144 -47.82 -3.96 -68.85
C SER A 144 -48.88 -4.60 -67.93
N ASP A 145 -49.75 -3.89 -67.17
CA ASP A 145 -50.33 -2.54 -67.28
C ASP A 145 -50.60 -1.83 -65.91
N GLU A 146 -50.95 -0.52 -65.96
CA GLU A 146 -51.86 0.33 -65.13
C GLU A 146 -52.13 0.07 -63.61
N THR A 147 -52.55 0.99 -62.71
CA THR A 147 -52.74 2.48 -62.51
C THR A 147 -53.10 2.69 -60.99
N SER A 148 -53.25 3.83 -60.28
CA SER A 148 -52.88 5.28 -60.30
C SER A 148 -53.06 5.80 -58.82
N LYS A 149 -53.35 7.05 -58.34
CA LYS A 149 -53.71 8.42 -58.82
C LYS A 149 -53.71 9.42 -57.62
N HIS A 150 -53.49 10.74 -57.84
CA HIS A 150 -53.94 11.91 -57.00
C HIS A 150 -53.42 12.06 -55.52
N GLN A 151 -53.35 13.25 -54.85
CA GLN A 151 -53.17 14.69 -55.23
C GLN A 151 -52.90 15.61 -53.99
N ASN A 152 -52.41 16.86 -54.21
CA ASN A 152 -52.57 18.11 -53.41
C ASN A 152 -51.77 18.46 -52.11
N LYS A 153 -50.81 19.41 -52.27
CA LYS A 153 -50.68 20.79 -51.68
C LYS A 153 -50.61 21.12 -50.15
N LEU A 154 -49.58 21.96 -49.83
CA LEU A 154 -49.49 23.15 -48.91
C LEU A 154 -49.93 23.03 -47.43
N SER A 155 -49.05 23.26 -46.44
CA SER A 155 -48.63 24.53 -45.75
C SER A 155 -49.42 24.78 -44.43
N ASP A 156 -49.04 25.60 -43.44
CA ASP A 156 -48.16 26.79 -43.39
C ASP A 156 -47.69 27.21 -41.94
N ILE A 157 -46.86 28.26 -41.84
CA ILE A 157 -46.74 29.24 -40.71
C ILE A 157 -46.12 28.85 -39.31
N SER A 158 -44.81 29.10 -39.19
CA SER A 158 -44.10 30.08 -38.32
C SER A 158 -44.04 30.08 -36.75
N ASN A 159 -42.78 30.27 -36.27
CA ASN A 159 -42.27 31.37 -35.39
C ASN A 159 -42.22 31.35 -33.83
N LEU A 160 -41.10 31.94 -33.34
CA LEU A 160 -40.76 32.50 -32.01
C LEU A 160 -40.58 31.48 -30.85
N CYS A 161 -39.50 31.48 -30.03
CA CYS A 161 -38.79 32.54 -29.26
C CYS A 161 -39.52 32.94 -27.96
N SER A 162 -38.87 33.32 -26.84
CA SER A 162 -37.46 33.23 -26.38
C SER A 162 -37.35 33.77 -24.93
N GLU A 163 -36.21 33.56 -24.25
CA GLU A 163 -35.86 34.19 -22.94
C GLU A 163 -36.78 33.77 -21.75
N SER A 164 -36.52 34.06 -20.47
CA SER A 164 -35.42 34.75 -19.75
C SER A 164 -35.02 33.91 -18.50
N ARG A 165 -33.76 33.79 -18.10
CA ARG A 165 -32.96 34.71 -17.25
C ARG A 165 -33.63 35.23 -15.95
N ASN A 166 -33.15 34.66 -14.84
CA ASN A 166 -32.59 35.34 -13.65
C ASN A 166 -33.48 35.83 -12.47
N VAL A 167 -32.89 35.61 -11.29
CA VAL A 167 -32.70 36.56 -10.15
C VAL A 167 -33.71 36.59 -8.98
N LEU A 168 -33.15 36.33 -7.77
CA LEU A 168 -33.65 36.57 -6.40
C LEU A 168 -34.94 35.82 -5.97
N GLY A 169 -35.14 35.49 -4.68
CA GLY A 169 -34.29 35.65 -3.50
C GLY A 169 -35.12 35.70 -2.19
N ILE A 170 -34.47 36.03 -1.07
CA ILE A 170 -35.06 36.48 0.22
C ILE A 170 -35.64 35.38 1.16
N HIS A 171 -34.99 35.25 2.32
CA HIS A 171 -35.50 35.21 3.73
C HIS A 171 -36.96 34.84 4.09
N SER A 172 -37.30 34.31 5.29
CA SER A 172 -36.51 33.65 6.37
C SER A 172 -37.39 33.26 7.58
N LYS A 173 -36.95 32.23 8.34
CA LYS A 173 -37.07 32.07 9.82
C LYS A 173 -38.46 31.92 10.49
N SER A 174 -38.39 31.41 11.72
CA SER A 174 -39.41 31.30 12.80
C SER A 174 -40.63 30.40 12.53
N GLY A 175 -41.07 29.59 13.49
CA GLY A 175 -40.47 29.32 14.81
C GLY A 175 -41.34 28.43 15.71
N ASP A 176 -40.82 28.14 16.91
CA ASP A 176 -41.53 27.76 18.15
C ASP A 176 -42.30 26.41 18.17
N ASN A 177 -42.54 25.73 19.30
CA ASN A 177 -41.87 25.62 20.62
C ASN A 177 -42.42 24.37 21.38
N PHE A 178 -41.95 24.12 22.61
CA PHE A 178 -42.37 23.06 23.58
C PHE A 178 -41.86 21.63 23.23
N GLU A 179 -41.28 20.81 24.13
CA GLU A 179 -41.60 20.43 25.54
C GLU A 179 -42.79 19.45 25.65
N ILE A 180 -42.82 18.41 26.52
CA ILE A 180 -41.83 17.89 27.49
C ILE A 180 -42.07 16.38 27.82
N HIS A 181 -41.01 15.67 28.24
CA HIS A 181 -40.94 14.38 29.01
C HIS A 181 -41.55 13.02 28.53
N LYS A 182 -40.65 12.01 28.60
CA LYS A 182 -40.79 10.62 29.12
C LYS A 182 -41.74 9.61 28.43
N GLY A 183 -41.17 8.51 27.91
CA GLY A 183 -41.92 7.32 27.47
C GLY A 183 -41.05 6.13 27.01
N ILE A 184 -40.59 5.33 27.98
CA ILE A 184 -39.90 4.02 27.96
C ILE A 184 -40.07 3.11 26.70
N SER A 185 -39.00 2.38 26.33
CA SER A 185 -38.91 1.24 25.36
C SER A 185 -39.20 1.58 23.87
N ASP A 186 -38.58 0.94 22.86
CA ASP A 186 -38.00 -0.41 22.81
C ASP A 186 -36.92 -0.57 21.70
N GLY A 187 -36.08 -1.62 21.78
CA GLY A 187 -35.15 -2.10 20.73
C GLY A 187 -33.94 -1.20 20.36
N GLY A 188 -32.85 -1.70 19.76
CA GLY A 188 -32.48 -3.10 19.45
C GLY A 188 -31.62 -3.24 18.17
N GLY A 189 -30.42 -3.86 18.26
CA GLY A 189 -29.52 -4.15 17.12
C GLY A 189 -28.10 -3.60 17.32
N ARG A 190 -27.04 -4.42 17.45
CA ARG A 190 -26.38 -5.35 16.49
C ARG A 190 -25.50 -4.64 15.44
N SER A 191 -24.22 -5.04 15.35
CA SER A 191 -23.69 -5.75 14.16
C SER A 191 -22.21 -6.14 14.30
N LEU A 192 -21.91 -7.42 14.15
CA LEU A 192 -20.61 -8.03 13.83
C LEU A 192 -20.93 -9.20 12.86
N LYS A 193 -20.30 -9.25 11.66
CA LYS A 193 -19.28 -10.24 11.22
C LYS A 193 -19.90 -11.64 10.83
N LEU A 194 -19.59 -12.39 9.74
CA LEU A 194 -18.52 -12.49 8.69
C LEU A 194 -19.04 -13.11 7.33
N VAL A 195 -18.33 -13.26 6.16
CA VAL A 195 -17.03 -13.93 5.70
C VAL A 195 -17.14 -15.49 5.80
N PRO A 196 -16.66 -16.40 4.86
CA PRO A 196 -15.34 -16.38 4.16
C PRO A 196 -15.08 -17.09 2.77
N GLU A 197 -13.85 -16.86 2.26
CA GLU A 197 -12.82 -17.75 1.59
C GLU A 197 -12.94 -18.60 0.27
N SER A 198 -11.86 -18.48 -0.57
CA SER A 198 -10.97 -19.52 -1.20
C SER A 198 -11.26 -20.25 -2.55
N GLY A 199 -10.19 -20.60 -3.35
CA GLY A 199 -10.24 -21.76 -4.32
C GLY A 199 -9.43 -21.91 -5.66
N CYS A 200 -8.08 -21.82 -5.71
CA CYS A 200 -7.09 -22.86 -6.20
C CYS A 200 -6.95 -23.59 -7.62
N HIS A 201 -5.69 -23.59 -8.17
CA HIS A 201 -4.82 -24.60 -8.92
C HIS A 201 -4.71 -24.66 -10.50
N THR A 202 -3.75 -25.32 -11.23
CA THR A 202 -2.82 -26.50 -11.02
C THR A 202 -1.57 -26.65 -11.99
N ASN A 203 -0.42 -27.24 -11.54
CA ASN A 203 0.62 -28.14 -12.19
C ASN A 203 1.50 -27.75 -13.45
N GLU A 204 2.69 -28.33 -13.82
CA GLU A 204 3.57 -29.45 -13.32
C GLU A 204 5.08 -29.52 -13.84
N LYS A 205 5.98 -30.18 -13.06
CA LYS A 205 7.16 -31.11 -13.35
C LYS A 205 8.43 -30.86 -14.26
N SER A 206 9.62 -30.99 -13.61
CA SER A 206 10.67 -32.08 -13.77
C SER A 206 12.09 -31.94 -14.44
N SER A 207 13.10 -32.48 -13.70
CA SER A 207 14.33 -33.25 -14.04
C SER A 207 15.64 -32.68 -14.67
N GLU A 208 16.70 -32.73 -13.84
CA GLU A 208 18.11 -33.19 -14.04
C GLU A 208 18.82 -33.20 -15.43
N THR A 209 20.01 -32.56 -15.51
CA THR A 209 21.35 -33.22 -15.43
C THR A 209 22.50 -32.23 -15.65
N SER A 210 23.72 -32.57 -15.21
CA SER A 210 24.95 -31.78 -15.48
C SER A 210 26.23 -32.63 -15.51
N LYS A 211 27.20 -32.26 -16.36
CA LYS A 211 28.66 -32.46 -16.17
C LYS A 211 29.50 -31.97 -17.37
N ASN A 212 30.56 -31.19 -17.06
CA ASN A 212 31.92 -31.19 -17.64
C ASN A 212 32.60 -29.83 -17.28
N THR A 213 33.48 -29.69 -16.27
CA THR A 213 34.82 -30.25 -16.00
C THR A 213 36.01 -29.40 -16.51
N SER A 214 36.43 -28.40 -15.72
CA SER A 214 37.83 -27.91 -15.58
C SER A 214 37.87 -26.83 -14.47
N LYS A 215 38.56 -26.98 -13.33
CA LYS A 215 40.02 -26.97 -13.04
C LYS A 215 40.66 -25.57 -13.04
N GLU A 216 41.38 -25.29 -11.93
CA GLU A 216 42.48 -24.30 -11.75
C GLU A 216 42.12 -22.79 -11.84
N SER A 217 42.78 -21.86 -11.12
CA SER A 217 43.69 -21.95 -9.95
C SER A 217 43.89 -20.55 -9.31
N ASP A 218 44.28 -20.52 -8.03
CA ASP A 218 45.01 -19.47 -7.27
C ASP A 218 45.04 -18.00 -7.77
N LYS A 219 44.67 -17.06 -6.88
CA LYS A 219 45.68 -16.24 -6.16
C LYS A 219 45.11 -15.36 -5.03
N SER A 220 46.00 -14.93 -4.14
CA SER A 220 45.75 -14.19 -2.90
C SER A 220 46.57 -12.89 -2.84
N GLU A 221 45.98 -11.81 -2.30
CA GLU A 221 46.61 -10.60 -1.70
C GLU A 221 45.45 -9.70 -1.23
N LEU A 222 45.15 -9.38 0.03
CA LEU A 222 45.81 -9.43 1.36
C LEU A 222 46.62 -8.17 1.77
N CYS A 223 45.92 -7.24 2.44
CA CYS A 223 46.37 -6.35 3.53
C CYS A 223 45.08 -6.01 4.36
N SER A 224 44.94 -6.07 5.69
CA SER A 224 45.80 -5.82 6.88
C SER A 224 46.18 -4.34 7.08
N GLU A 225 46.06 -3.67 8.23
CA GLU A 225 45.35 -3.83 9.53
C GLU A 225 45.02 -2.38 10.00
N LEU A 226 44.15 -2.06 10.98
CA LEU A 226 44.30 -2.11 12.45
C LEU A 226 42.95 -1.62 13.06
N ARG A 227 42.40 -2.22 14.14
CA ARG A 227 42.51 -1.85 15.59
C ARG A 227 42.12 -0.39 15.90
N ASP A 228 41.36 -0.06 16.94
CA ASP A 228 41.39 -0.57 18.32
C ASP A 228 40.00 -0.88 18.97
N ALA A 229 40.06 -1.48 20.16
CA ALA A 229 38.96 -1.62 21.14
C ALA A 229 39.41 -1.07 22.51
N PRO A 230 38.49 -0.95 23.48
CA PRO A 230 38.84 -1.44 24.82
C PRO A 230 37.76 -2.31 25.48
N GLU A 231 38.21 -3.17 26.40
CA GLU A 231 37.38 -4.09 27.19
C GLU A 231 36.82 -3.43 28.46
N ILE A 232 35.68 -3.92 28.96
CA ILE A 232 35.46 -4.09 30.41
C ILE A 232 34.87 -5.50 30.64
N CYS A 233 35.32 -6.18 31.69
CA CYS A 233 35.07 -7.59 31.98
C CYS A 233 34.24 -7.77 33.27
N CYS A 234 33.45 -8.84 33.35
CA CYS A 234 33.02 -9.47 34.61
C CYS A 234 32.93 -11.00 34.44
N LYS A 235 33.27 -11.77 35.50
CA LYS A 235 33.36 -13.24 35.50
C LYS A 235 32.74 -13.87 36.76
N SER A 236 32.05 -14.98 36.55
CA SER A 236 31.91 -16.15 37.44
C SER A 236 31.40 -17.30 36.55
N GLY A 237 31.80 -18.57 36.70
CA GLY A 237 32.04 -19.32 37.94
C GLY A 237 30.74 -20.05 38.32
N ASP A 238 30.65 -21.38 38.42
CA ASP A 238 31.71 -22.39 38.63
C ASP A 238 31.47 -23.73 37.87
N ASN A 239 32.43 -24.65 37.99
CA ASN A 239 32.44 -25.97 37.35
C ASN A 239 31.68 -27.05 38.14
N PHE A 240 31.31 -28.16 37.49
CA PHE A 240 31.43 -29.50 38.09
C PHE A 240 31.61 -30.58 37.00
N ASP A 241 32.65 -31.40 37.15
CA ASP A 241 32.86 -32.65 36.39
C ASP A 241 32.15 -33.84 37.06
N MET A 242 31.80 -34.88 36.28
CA MET A 242 32.14 -36.31 36.55
C MET A 242 31.41 -37.29 35.59
N ASP A 243 32.14 -37.69 34.55
CA ASP A 243 32.51 -39.07 34.20
C ASP A 243 31.48 -40.23 33.97
N ASN A 244 31.86 -41.11 33.03
CA ASN A 244 31.50 -42.52 32.82
C ASN A 244 30.07 -42.96 32.40
N GLY A 245 29.98 -43.87 31.40
CA GLY A 245 28.74 -44.62 31.11
C GLY A 245 28.59 -45.22 29.69
N ARG A 246 29.21 -46.37 29.38
CA ARG A 246 28.98 -47.11 28.12
C ARG A 246 27.59 -47.78 28.05
N SER A 247 26.98 -47.85 26.86
CA SER A 247 26.77 -49.14 26.16
C SER A 247 26.17 -48.97 24.75
N GLU A 248 26.32 -50.00 23.91
CA GLU A 248 25.89 -50.03 22.50
C GLU A 248 24.54 -50.74 22.33
N LYS A 249 23.81 -50.44 21.23
CA LYS A 249 23.23 -51.49 20.37
C LYS A 249 22.83 -51.00 18.98
N LYS A 250 22.95 -51.90 18.00
CA LYS A 250 22.54 -51.74 16.59
C LYS A 250 21.29 -52.59 16.30
N ALA A 251 20.42 -52.14 15.41
CA ALA A 251 19.63 -52.91 14.43
C ALA A 251 18.83 -51.90 13.56
N GLU A 252 19.07 -51.80 12.25
CA GLU A 252 18.31 -52.49 11.18
C GLU A 252 16.82 -52.08 11.12
N ARG A 253 16.33 -51.28 10.16
CA ARG A 253 16.35 -51.38 8.67
C ARG A 253 15.31 -52.38 8.12
N ASN A 254 14.12 -51.87 7.74
CA ASN A 254 13.28 -52.35 6.63
C ASN A 254 12.23 -51.25 6.31
N GLN A 255 12.18 -50.69 5.10
CA GLN A 255 11.43 -51.07 3.88
C GLN A 255 10.11 -50.27 3.71
N LYS A 256 9.88 -49.74 2.49
CA LYS A 256 8.63 -49.08 2.05
C LYS A 256 7.59 -50.14 1.62
N PRO A 257 6.28 -49.84 1.57
CA PRO A 257 5.67 -49.02 0.50
C PRO A 257 5.00 -47.73 1.04
N GLY A 258 4.58 -46.74 0.23
CA GLY A 258 4.58 -46.65 -1.24
C GLY A 258 3.20 -46.28 -1.80
N ILE A 259 2.71 -45.07 -1.54
CA ILE A 259 1.38 -44.57 -1.94
C ILE A 259 1.49 -43.15 -2.54
N LEU A 260 0.57 -42.79 -3.44
CA LEU A 260 0.49 -41.49 -4.12
C LEU A 260 0.08 -40.35 -3.18
N VAL A 261 0.50 -39.12 -3.50
CA VAL A 261 -0.07 -37.86 -2.99
C VAL A 261 -0.18 -36.90 -4.18
N ASN A 262 -1.33 -36.22 -4.32
CA ASN A 262 -1.59 -35.20 -5.35
C ASN A 262 -1.27 -33.78 -4.82
N GLU A 263 -1.03 -32.83 -5.72
CA GLU A 263 -0.70 -31.44 -5.38
C GLU A 263 -1.94 -30.56 -5.09
N THR A 264 -1.94 -29.86 -3.94
CA THR A 264 -2.81 -28.71 -3.56
C THR A 264 -2.08 -27.90 -2.47
N HIS A 265 -1.35 -26.81 -2.70
CA HIS A 265 -1.65 -25.46 -3.23
C HIS A 265 -1.90 -24.39 -2.13
N ASP A 266 -1.49 -23.18 -2.48
CA ASP A 266 -1.28 -22.01 -1.65
C ASP A 266 -2.58 -21.29 -1.29
N ILE A 267 -2.82 -21.12 0.00
CA ILE A 267 -3.79 -20.18 0.56
C ILE A 267 -3.10 -19.51 1.76
N LEU A 268 -3.04 -18.18 1.76
CA LEU A 268 -2.69 -17.40 2.96
C LEU A 268 -3.97 -17.09 3.76
N ASP A 269 -4.54 -18.13 4.37
CA ASP A 269 -5.52 -18.03 5.45
C ASP A 269 -5.55 -19.36 6.22
N LEU A 270 -5.52 -19.25 7.55
CA LEU A 270 -5.32 -20.33 8.53
C LEU A 270 -4.07 -21.22 8.32
N PRO A 271 -3.13 -21.28 9.28
CA PRO A 271 -2.43 -22.55 9.55
C PRO A 271 -3.50 -23.60 9.87
N ASN A 272 -3.28 -24.87 9.51
CA ASN A 272 -4.26 -25.93 9.76
C ASN A 272 -4.50 -26.15 11.27
N LEU A 273 -5.49 -25.44 11.84
CA LEU A 273 -6.02 -25.62 13.21
C LEU A 273 -6.53 -27.06 13.48
N VAL A 274 -6.61 -27.88 12.43
CA VAL A 274 -7.07 -29.28 12.49
C VAL A 274 -6.05 -30.28 11.94
N SER A 275 -4.79 -29.87 11.69
CA SER A 275 -3.69 -30.79 11.37
C SER A 275 -2.39 -30.51 12.15
N GLY A 276 -2.52 -30.10 13.41
CA GLY A 276 -1.43 -30.20 14.38
C GLY A 276 -1.20 -31.67 14.76
N SER A 277 -0.11 -32.27 14.28
CA SER A 277 0.25 -33.67 14.60
C SER A 277 0.89 -33.78 15.98
N CYS A 278 0.08 -33.69 17.04
CA CYS A 278 0.53 -33.77 18.43
C CYS A 278 1.09 -35.17 18.77
N SER A 279 2.41 -35.32 18.68
CA SER A 279 3.15 -36.50 19.12
C SER A 279 3.33 -36.52 20.64
N GLY A 280 2.23 -36.52 21.39
CA GLY A 280 2.19 -36.30 22.84
C GLY A 280 1.44 -37.36 23.65
N VAL A 281 2.15 -38.45 23.99
CA VAL A 281 1.91 -39.41 25.09
C VAL A 281 0.53 -40.10 25.21
N ASN A 282 0.54 -41.44 25.24
CA ASN A 282 -0.64 -42.30 25.43
C ASN A 282 -1.22 -42.27 26.87
N ASN A 283 -2.09 -41.29 27.19
CA ASN A 283 -2.83 -41.26 28.46
C ASN A 283 -4.11 -42.13 28.51
N ALA A 284 -4.19 -43.16 27.65
CA ALA A 284 -5.27 -44.16 27.69
C ALA A 284 -5.22 -45.08 28.93
N SER A 285 -4.07 -45.13 29.62
CA SER A 285 -3.83 -45.99 30.79
C SER A 285 -4.47 -45.48 32.08
N GLU A 286 -4.52 -44.16 32.30
CA GLU A 286 -4.85 -43.60 33.62
C GLU A 286 -6.36 -43.59 33.91
N LEU A 287 -7.20 -43.42 32.88
CA LEU A 287 -8.65 -43.58 32.98
C LEU A 287 -9.09 -44.99 33.38
N SER A 288 -8.29 -46.02 33.09
CA SER A 288 -8.58 -47.40 33.50
C SER A 288 -8.42 -47.64 35.01
N SER A 289 -7.78 -46.73 35.75
CA SER A 289 -7.43 -46.93 37.17
C SER A 289 -8.55 -46.61 38.17
N ARG A 290 -9.54 -45.79 37.77
CA ARG A 290 -10.57 -45.23 38.68
C ARG A 290 -11.94 -45.94 38.65
N LEU A 291 -12.12 -46.97 37.81
CA LEU A 291 -13.41 -47.63 37.59
C LEU A 291 -13.71 -48.84 38.49
N SER A 292 -12.87 -49.14 39.49
CA SER A 292 -12.92 -50.39 40.26
C SER A 292 -13.79 -50.38 41.54
N MET A 293 -14.57 -49.32 41.80
CA MET A 293 -15.25 -49.11 43.09
C MET A 293 -16.71 -48.58 43.00
N ILE A 294 -17.56 -49.17 42.16
CA ILE A 294 -19.04 -49.00 42.23
C ILE A 294 -19.75 -50.35 42.01
N PRO A 295 -20.59 -50.83 42.95
CA PRO A 295 -21.46 -51.99 42.74
C PRO A 295 -22.93 -51.58 42.52
N GLY A 296 -23.50 -51.86 41.34
CA GLY A 296 -24.95 -51.73 41.10
C GLY A 296 -25.37 -51.82 39.62
N ASN A 297 -26.49 -52.52 39.36
CA ASN A 297 -27.22 -52.67 38.09
C ASN A 297 -26.44 -53.07 36.81
N LEU A 298 -26.75 -54.26 36.29
CA LEU A 298 -26.22 -54.81 35.03
C LEU A 298 -27.05 -54.43 33.77
N GLY A 299 -27.85 -53.35 33.84
CA GLY A 299 -28.68 -52.89 32.71
C GLY A 299 -27.94 -51.96 31.77
N ASP A 300 -27.54 -50.79 32.27
CA ASP A 300 -27.05 -49.67 31.44
C ASP A 300 -25.62 -49.87 30.92
N THR A 301 -24.87 -50.82 31.49
CA THR A 301 -23.45 -51.03 31.18
C THR A 301 -23.21 -51.49 29.74
N SER A 302 -24.12 -52.25 29.11
CA SER A 302 -23.93 -52.73 27.73
C SER A 302 -24.06 -51.62 26.70
N ASP A 303 -24.97 -50.68 26.90
CA ASP A 303 -25.18 -49.54 26.00
C ASP A 303 -24.09 -48.48 26.16
N ILE A 304 -23.58 -48.28 27.37
CA ILE A 304 -22.42 -47.41 27.60
C ILE A 304 -21.18 -48.02 26.92
N LEU A 305 -20.95 -49.34 27.04
CA LEU A 305 -19.81 -50.02 26.41
C LEU A 305 -19.92 -50.10 24.88
N SER A 306 -21.13 -50.25 24.32
CA SER A 306 -21.32 -50.23 22.86
C SER A 306 -21.09 -48.82 22.31
N LYS A 307 -21.67 -47.78 22.94
CA LYS A 307 -21.47 -46.38 22.57
C LYS A 307 -20.01 -45.95 22.73
N SER A 308 -19.30 -46.37 23.78
CA SER A 308 -17.87 -46.03 23.95
C SER A 308 -16.95 -46.75 22.96
N SER A 309 -17.23 -48.02 22.63
CA SER A 309 -16.47 -48.76 21.62
C SER A 309 -16.66 -48.16 20.22
N ASN A 310 -17.90 -47.79 19.90
CA ASN A 310 -18.24 -47.09 18.66
C ASN A 310 -17.63 -45.68 18.60
N LYS A 311 -17.63 -44.92 19.70
CA LYS A 311 -16.99 -43.58 19.83
C LYS A 311 -15.51 -43.61 19.44
N ALA A 312 -14.76 -44.60 19.92
CA ALA A 312 -13.34 -44.76 19.55
C ALA A 312 -13.18 -45.01 18.03
N ASN A 313 -14.03 -45.86 17.45
CA ASN A 313 -13.98 -46.17 16.02
C ASN A 313 -14.42 -44.97 15.14
N MET A 314 -15.43 -44.20 15.56
CA MET A 314 -15.91 -43.00 14.87
C MET A 314 -14.87 -41.86 14.89
N ASN A 315 -14.16 -41.68 16.00
CA ASN A 315 -13.07 -40.72 16.07
C ASN A 315 -11.91 -41.11 15.14
N ASN A 316 -11.61 -42.41 15.00
CA ASN A 316 -10.64 -42.90 14.02
C ASN A 316 -11.09 -42.61 12.57
N GLU A 317 -12.37 -42.83 12.23
CA GLU A 317 -12.90 -42.51 10.89
C GLU A 317 -12.82 -41.01 10.55
N VAL A 318 -12.96 -40.11 11.54
CA VAL A 318 -12.69 -38.67 11.36
C VAL A 318 -11.20 -38.42 11.13
N ASN A 319 -10.32 -39.01 11.96
CA ASN A 319 -8.86 -38.84 11.87
C ASN A 319 -8.27 -39.44 10.57
N GLU A 320 -8.91 -40.46 10.00
CA GLU A 320 -8.57 -41.05 8.69
C GLU A 320 -9.15 -40.25 7.50
N GLY A 321 -9.78 -39.09 7.73
CA GLY A 321 -10.28 -38.21 6.69
C GLY A 321 -11.60 -38.63 6.04
N LYS A 322 -12.27 -39.68 6.56
CA LYS A 322 -13.49 -40.26 5.97
C LYS A 322 -14.75 -39.50 6.39
N TYR A 323 -14.70 -38.16 6.37
CA TYR A 323 -15.71 -37.28 6.99
C TYR A 323 -17.16 -37.59 6.57
N ALA A 324 -17.39 -37.97 5.31
CA ALA A 324 -18.73 -38.33 4.83
C ALA A 324 -19.30 -39.62 5.49
N ILE A 325 -18.44 -40.59 5.80
CA ILE A 325 -18.81 -41.82 6.52
C ILE A 325 -19.07 -41.48 8.00
N ALA A 326 -18.16 -40.72 8.63
CA ALA A 326 -18.33 -40.26 10.01
C ALA A 326 -19.63 -39.46 10.20
N ILE A 327 -19.93 -38.48 9.32
CA ILE A 327 -21.18 -37.71 9.34
C ILE A 327 -22.40 -38.62 9.17
N SER A 328 -22.34 -39.62 8.27
CA SER A 328 -23.44 -40.59 8.09
C SER A 328 -23.69 -41.42 9.36
N ILE A 329 -22.63 -41.81 10.05
CA ILE A 329 -22.68 -42.58 11.30
C ILE A 329 -23.20 -41.73 12.47
N PHE A 330 -22.70 -40.50 12.65
CA PHE A 330 -23.25 -39.59 13.67
C PHE A 330 -24.72 -39.22 13.37
N ASN A 331 -25.11 -39.11 12.10
CA ASN A 331 -26.52 -38.95 11.70
C ASN A 331 -27.41 -40.18 11.95
N GLN A 332 -26.86 -41.34 12.32
CA GLN A 332 -27.63 -42.47 12.83
C GLN A 332 -27.83 -42.34 14.34
N ILE A 333 -26.77 -42.07 15.10
CA ILE A 333 -26.87 -41.81 16.55
C ILE A 333 -27.84 -40.66 16.84
N LEU A 334 -27.74 -39.55 16.10
CA LEU A 334 -28.56 -38.35 16.28
C LEU A 334 -30.01 -38.49 15.75
N LYS A 335 -30.41 -39.68 15.30
CA LYS A 335 -31.82 -40.07 15.11
C LYS A 335 -32.38 -40.82 16.32
N GLU A 336 -31.51 -41.49 17.09
CA GLU A 336 -31.87 -42.24 18.30
C GLU A 336 -31.86 -41.33 19.53
N ASP A 337 -30.83 -40.48 19.66
CA ASP A 337 -30.72 -39.40 20.64
C ASP A 337 -30.27 -38.11 19.92
N PRO A 338 -31.21 -37.24 19.48
CA PRO A 338 -30.89 -35.99 18.80
C PRO A 338 -30.08 -34.98 19.63
N THR A 339 -29.95 -35.21 20.94
CA THR A 339 -29.26 -34.34 21.89
C THR A 339 -27.86 -34.81 22.25
N TYR A 340 -27.45 -36.03 21.88
CA TYR A 340 -26.24 -36.67 22.38
C TYR A 340 -24.96 -35.84 22.11
N PRO A 341 -24.33 -35.23 23.14
CA PRO A 341 -23.33 -34.19 22.94
C PRO A 341 -22.10 -34.66 22.18
N GLU A 342 -21.61 -35.88 22.42
CA GLU A 342 -20.41 -36.36 21.72
C GLU A 342 -20.63 -36.70 20.25
N ALA A 343 -21.85 -37.10 19.84
CA ALA A 343 -22.15 -37.24 18.42
C ALA A 343 -22.34 -35.89 17.73
N LEU A 344 -22.86 -34.87 18.44
CA LEU A 344 -22.91 -33.49 17.94
C LEU A 344 -21.48 -32.91 17.79
N ILE A 345 -20.61 -33.07 18.78
CA ILE A 345 -19.19 -32.67 18.68
C ILE A 345 -18.49 -33.43 17.54
N GLY A 346 -18.70 -34.74 17.42
CA GLY A 346 -18.12 -35.55 16.36
C GLY A 346 -18.56 -35.13 14.95
N ARG A 347 -19.88 -34.92 14.75
CA ARG A 347 -20.45 -34.46 13.48
C ARG A 347 -20.01 -33.04 13.14
N GLY A 348 -20.04 -32.13 14.11
CA GLY A 348 -19.57 -30.75 13.96
C GLY A 348 -18.09 -30.67 13.60
N THR A 349 -17.25 -31.52 14.21
CA THR A 349 -15.82 -31.62 13.87
C THR A 349 -15.63 -32.11 12.43
N ALA A 350 -16.37 -33.14 11.99
CA ALA A 350 -16.33 -33.61 10.61
C ALA A 350 -16.85 -32.57 9.60
N HIS A 351 -17.83 -31.74 9.96
CA HIS A 351 -18.24 -30.59 9.16
C HIS A 351 -17.14 -29.50 9.11
N ALA A 352 -16.47 -29.20 10.22
CA ALA A 352 -15.37 -28.24 10.26
C ALA A 352 -14.19 -28.66 9.35
N PHE A 353 -13.81 -29.94 9.39
CA PHE A 353 -12.83 -30.53 8.47
C PHE A 353 -13.22 -30.40 6.98
N LYS A 354 -14.52 -30.41 6.67
CA LYS A 354 -15.06 -30.16 5.32
C LYS A 354 -15.18 -28.67 4.95
N ARG A 355 -14.68 -27.76 5.79
CA ARG A 355 -14.92 -26.29 5.72
C ARG A 355 -16.41 -25.88 5.81
N GLU A 356 -17.30 -26.76 6.25
CA GLU A 356 -18.74 -26.49 6.47
C GLU A 356 -18.96 -25.82 7.84
N LEU A 357 -18.24 -24.71 8.08
CA LEU A 357 -18.08 -24.08 9.40
C LEU A 357 -19.41 -23.64 10.05
N GLY A 358 -20.39 -23.18 9.25
CA GLY A 358 -21.72 -22.85 9.77
C GLY A 358 -22.49 -24.06 10.32
N SER A 359 -22.38 -25.22 9.67
CA SER A 359 -22.94 -26.47 10.17
C SER A 359 -22.20 -26.97 11.41
N ALA A 360 -20.87 -26.82 11.44
CA ALA A 360 -20.07 -27.14 12.61
C ALA A 360 -20.47 -26.30 13.84
N ILE A 361 -20.62 -24.98 13.69
CA ILE A 361 -21.02 -24.07 14.77
C ILE A 361 -22.44 -24.36 15.27
N ALA A 362 -23.36 -24.79 14.39
CA ALA A 362 -24.70 -25.24 14.79
C ALA A 362 -24.62 -26.50 15.66
N ASP A 363 -23.90 -27.54 15.21
CA ASP A 363 -23.71 -28.79 15.95
C ASP A 363 -23.04 -28.55 17.32
N PHE A 364 -21.96 -27.76 17.37
CA PHE A 364 -21.30 -27.44 18.64
C PHE A 364 -22.19 -26.60 19.57
N SER A 365 -23.04 -25.72 19.03
CA SER A 365 -24.00 -24.97 19.84
C SER A 365 -25.07 -25.87 20.43
N GLN A 366 -25.60 -26.82 19.65
CA GLN A 366 -26.56 -27.81 20.16
C GLN A 366 -25.91 -28.73 21.21
N ALA A 367 -24.62 -29.08 21.06
CA ALA A 367 -23.87 -29.82 22.07
C ALA A 367 -23.72 -29.04 23.40
N ILE A 368 -23.47 -27.73 23.31
CA ILE A 368 -23.39 -26.82 24.47
C ILE A 368 -24.77 -26.61 25.11
N GLU A 369 -25.85 -26.53 24.32
CA GLU A 369 -27.22 -26.44 24.85
C GLU A 369 -27.64 -27.73 25.58
N SER A 370 -27.26 -28.90 25.08
CA SER A 370 -27.54 -30.17 25.76
C SER A 370 -26.58 -30.47 26.93
N ASN A 371 -25.35 -29.96 26.91
CA ASN A 371 -24.40 -30.08 28.00
C ASN A 371 -23.49 -28.84 28.09
N PRO A 372 -23.87 -27.83 28.90
CA PRO A 372 -23.07 -26.61 29.07
C PRO A 372 -21.66 -26.85 29.63
N ALA A 373 -21.40 -28.01 30.26
CA ALA A 373 -20.09 -28.39 30.81
C ALA A 373 -19.17 -29.11 29.81
N ALA A 374 -19.58 -29.25 28.54
CA ALA A 374 -18.76 -29.85 27.49
C ALA A 374 -17.65 -28.89 27.00
N GLY A 375 -16.55 -28.78 27.75
CA GLY A 375 -15.42 -27.88 27.43
C GLY A 375 -14.87 -28.02 26.01
N GLU A 376 -14.76 -29.24 25.49
CA GLU A 376 -14.36 -29.51 24.09
C GLU A 376 -15.34 -28.89 23.07
N ALA A 377 -16.65 -28.84 23.35
CA ALA A 377 -17.61 -28.19 22.46
C ALA A 377 -17.42 -26.67 22.41
N TRP A 378 -17.11 -26.05 23.56
CA TRP A 378 -16.72 -24.63 23.63
C TRP A 378 -15.42 -24.39 22.85
N LYS A 379 -14.38 -25.22 23.03
CA LYS A 379 -13.12 -25.10 22.29
C LYS A 379 -13.34 -25.21 20.78
N ARG A 380 -14.04 -26.25 20.32
CA ARG A 380 -14.30 -26.52 18.90
C ARG A 380 -15.17 -25.45 18.26
N ARG A 381 -16.17 -24.92 18.97
CA ARG A 381 -16.94 -23.76 18.48
C ARG A 381 -16.07 -22.51 18.39
N GLY A 382 -15.22 -22.26 19.38
CA GLY A 382 -14.22 -21.19 19.35
C GLY A 382 -13.28 -21.27 18.15
N GLN A 383 -12.74 -22.46 17.84
CA GLN A 383 -11.92 -22.71 16.64
C GLN A 383 -12.69 -22.46 15.34
N ALA A 384 -13.91 -23.01 15.20
CA ALA A 384 -14.73 -22.83 14.00
C ALA A 384 -15.18 -21.36 13.81
N ARG A 385 -15.45 -20.66 14.90
CA ARG A 385 -15.72 -19.22 14.93
C ARG A 385 -14.49 -18.40 14.52
N ALA A 386 -13.32 -18.71 15.05
CA ALA A 386 -12.07 -18.09 14.65
C ALA A 386 -11.77 -18.30 13.15
N ALA A 387 -12.17 -19.44 12.57
CA ALA A 387 -12.07 -19.73 11.15
C ALA A 387 -13.09 -18.95 10.29
N LEU A 388 -14.32 -18.70 10.77
CA LEU A 388 -15.19 -17.69 10.16
C LEU A 388 -14.66 -16.26 10.37
N GLY A 389 -13.88 -16.03 11.43
CA GLY A 389 -13.33 -14.75 11.87
C GLY A 389 -14.09 -14.06 13.02
N GLU A 390 -15.00 -14.78 13.69
CA GLU A 390 -15.92 -14.32 14.76
C GLU A 390 -15.14 -14.05 16.05
N SER A 391 -14.38 -12.95 16.07
CA SER A 391 -13.32 -12.65 17.04
C SER A 391 -13.75 -12.71 18.49
N ALA A 392 -14.79 -11.96 18.85
CA ALA A 392 -15.19 -11.78 20.24
C ALA A 392 -15.89 -13.03 20.76
N GLU A 393 -16.68 -13.66 19.90
CA GLU A 393 -17.39 -14.90 20.12
C GLU A 393 -16.42 -16.08 20.28
N ALA A 394 -15.35 -16.14 19.46
CA ALA A 394 -14.27 -17.12 19.57
C ALA A 394 -13.44 -16.95 20.84
N ILE A 395 -13.01 -15.72 21.17
CA ILE A 395 -12.26 -15.44 22.41
C ILE A 395 -13.11 -15.78 23.62
N ASN A 396 -14.41 -15.45 23.61
CA ASN A 396 -15.35 -15.83 24.67
C ASN A 396 -15.51 -17.35 24.80
N ASP A 397 -15.72 -18.07 23.69
CA ASP A 397 -15.86 -19.53 23.69
C ASP A 397 -14.57 -20.24 24.17
N LEU A 398 -13.39 -19.80 23.73
CA LEU A 398 -12.10 -20.32 24.19
C LEU A 398 -11.84 -19.99 25.67
N THR A 399 -12.26 -18.81 26.13
CA THR A 399 -12.23 -18.44 27.56
C THR A 399 -13.16 -19.33 28.38
N LYS A 400 -14.34 -19.69 27.87
CA LYS A 400 -15.22 -20.69 28.51
C LYS A 400 -14.63 -22.09 28.49
N ALA A 401 -13.91 -22.50 27.45
CA ALA A 401 -13.20 -23.77 27.47
C ALA A 401 -12.11 -23.82 28.58
N LEU A 402 -11.40 -22.71 28.84
CA LEU A 402 -10.43 -22.59 29.96
C LEU A 402 -11.07 -22.61 31.36
N GLU A 403 -12.38 -22.37 31.52
CA GLU A 403 -13.07 -22.58 32.79
C GLU A 403 -13.23 -24.08 33.11
N PHE A 404 -13.26 -24.94 32.09
CA PHE A 404 -13.35 -26.40 32.23
C PHE A 404 -11.98 -27.11 32.20
N GLU A 405 -11.02 -26.57 31.44
CA GLU A 405 -9.64 -27.05 31.38
C GLU A 405 -8.62 -25.94 31.76
N PRO A 406 -8.51 -25.57 33.05
CA PRO A 406 -7.53 -24.57 33.49
C PRO A 406 -6.09 -25.02 33.18
N ASN A 407 -5.31 -24.14 32.55
CA ASN A 407 -3.94 -24.39 32.07
C ASN A 407 -3.84 -25.38 30.88
N SER A 408 -4.90 -25.54 30.08
CA SER A 408 -4.80 -26.24 28.79
C SER A 408 -3.93 -25.45 27.81
N ALA A 409 -2.71 -25.91 27.54
CA ALA A 409 -1.76 -25.24 26.65
C ALA A 409 -2.28 -25.11 25.21
N ASP A 410 -3.10 -26.07 24.78
CA ASP A 410 -3.82 -26.12 23.50
C ASP A 410 -4.81 -24.94 23.37
N ILE A 411 -5.64 -24.71 24.40
CA ILE A 411 -6.62 -23.60 24.38
C ILE A 411 -5.92 -22.24 24.51
N LEU A 412 -4.85 -22.14 25.30
CA LEU A 412 -4.04 -20.92 25.42
C LEU A 412 -3.33 -20.59 24.10
N HIS A 413 -2.80 -21.59 23.39
CA HIS A 413 -2.21 -21.42 22.07
C HIS A 413 -3.21 -20.84 21.07
N GLU A 414 -4.40 -21.45 20.99
CA GLU A 414 -5.46 -21.03 20.07
C GLU A 414 -6.00 -19.64 20.41
N ARG A 415 -6.30 -19.36 21.70
CA ARG A 415 -6.78 -18.03 22.11
C ARG A 415 -5.72 -16.96 21.86
N GLY A 416 -4.45 -17.26 22.08
CA GLY A 416 -3.33 -16.40 21.74
C GLY A 416 -3.19 -16.10 20.25
N ILE A 417 -3.35 -17.10 19.37
CA ILE A 417 -3.39 -16.90 17.91
C ILE A 417 -4.59 -16.04 17.50
N VAL A 418 -5.76 -16.27 18.09
CA VAL A 418 -6.98 -15.50 17.81
C VAL A 418 -6.79 -14.03 18.22
N SER A 419 -6.30 -13.78 19.43
CA SER A 419 -5.98 -12.43 19.93
C SER A 419 -4.95 -11.73 19.02
N TYR A 420 -3.89 -12.43 18.59
CA TYR A 420 -2.90 -11.89 17.66
C TYR A 420 -3.53 -11.49 16.30
N LYS A 421 -4.33 -12.38 15.70
CA LYS A 421 -5.03 -12.11 14.43
C LYS A 421 -5.96 -10.90 14.53
N PHE A 422 -6.54 -10.66 15.71
CA PHE A 422 -7.43 -9.53 15.99
C PHE A 422 -6.76 -8.37 16.74
N LYS A 423 -5.41 -8.33 16.70
CA LYS A 423 -4.57 -7.18 17.08
C LYS A 423 -4.62 -6.81 18.57
N ASP A 424 -5.12 -7.73 19.40
CA ASP A 424 -4.91 -7.74 20.84
C ASP A 424 -3.60 -8.49 21.13
N PHE A 425 -2.50 -7.82 20.82
CA PHE A 425 -1.14 -8.32 20.96
C PHE A 425 -0.73 -8.49 22.43
N ASP A 426 -1.23 -7.67 23.35
CA ASP A 426 -0.97 -7.81 24.78
C ASP A 426 -1.61 -9.09 25.33
N ALA A 427 -2.89 -9.36 25.02
CA ALA A 427 -3.54 -10.62 25.38
C ALA A 427 -2.89 -11.83 24.69
N ALA A 428 -2.46 -11.68 23.43
CA ALA A 428 -1.70 -12.72 22.73
C ALA A 428 -0.35 -13.01 23.40
N VAL A 429 0.38 -11.98 23.84
CA VAL A 429 1.65 -12.16 24.58
C VAL A 429 1.39 -12.86 25.92
N GLU A 430 0.32 -12.55 26.64
CA GLU A 430 -0.03 -13.26 27.88
C GLU A 430 -0.30 -14.75 27.64
N ASP A 431 -1.27 -15.07 26.77
CA ASP A 431 -1.69 -16.44 26.46
C ASP A 431 -0.54 -17.29 25.89
N LEU A 432 0.21 -16.76 24.92
CA LEU A 432 1.32 -17.48 24.30
C LEU A 432 2.51 -17.61 25.27
N SER A 433 2.74 -16.63 26.16
CA SER A 433 3.74 -16.75 27.24
C SER A 433 3.30 -17.70 28.37
N ALA A 434 2.01 -18.02 28.48
CA ALA A 434 1.52 -19.08 29.36
C ALA A 434 1.65 -20.45 28.69
N CYS A 435 1.25 -20.55 27.42
CA CYS A 435 1.39 -21.76 26.59
C CYS A 435 2.83 -22.29 26.59
N VAL A 436 3.83 -21.48 26.22
CA VAL A 436 5.24 -21.94 26.13
C VAL A 436 5.93 -22.26 27.47
N LYS A 437 5.24 -22.08 28.60
CA LYS A 437 5.69 -22.54 29.93
C LYS A 437 5.08 -23.91 30.31
N LEU A 438 3.95 -24.26 29.69
CA LEU A 438 3.22 -25.51 29.90
C LEU A 438 3.63 -26.55 28.86
N ASP A 439 3.84 -26.11 27.62
CA ASP A 439 4.36 -26.88 26.49
C ASP A 439 5.62 -26.18 25.94
N MET A 440 6.79 -26.63 26.37
CA MET A 440 8.09 -26.05 26.01
C MET A 440 8.58 -26.43 24.60
N ASP A 441 7.86 -27.29 23.88
CA ASP A 441 8.19 -27.77 22.54
C ASP A 441 7.22 -27.21 21.47
N ASN A 442 6.28 -26.34 21.86
CA ASN A 442 5.30 -25.72 20.95
C ASN A 442 5.92 -24.64 20.04
N MET A 443 6.47 -25.09 18.91
CA MET A 443 7.07 -24.23 17.88
C MET A 443 6.13 -23.15 17.33
N SER A 444 4.83 -23.45 17.24
CA SER A 444 3.82 -22.51 16.74
C SER A 444 3.58 -21.40 17.76
N ALA A 445 3.42 -21.74 19.05
CA ALA A 445 3.27 -20.76 20.12
C ALA A 445 4.50 -19.85 20.23
N TYR A 446 5.73 -20.38 20.15
CA TYR A 446 6.94 -19.55 20.09
C TYR A 446 6.98 -18.62 18.86
N THR A 447 6.51 -19.09 17.70
CA THR A 447 6.48 -18.28 16.47
C THR A 447 5.49 -17.12 16.60
N TYR A 448 4.27 -17.37 17.05
CA TYR A 448 3.27 -16.32 17.27
C TYR A 448 3.62 -15.41 18.45
N LEU A 449 4.28 -15.92 19.50
CA LEU A 449 4.82 -15.11 20.59
C LEU A 449 5.87 -14.13 20.07
N GLY A 450 6.76 -14.58 19.17
CA GLY A 450 7.72 -13.70 18.51
C GLY A 450 7.05 -12.57 17.72
N LEU A 451 6.00 -12.88 16.95
CA LEU A 451 5.21 -11.89 16.21
C LEU A 451 4.53 -10.88 17.15
N ALA A 452 3.81 -11.35 18.17
CA ALA A 452 3.11 -10.48 19.10
C ALA A 452 4.06 -9.57 19.90
N LEU A 453 5.21 -10.12 20.34
CA LEU A 453 6.29 -9.35 20.97
C LEU A 453 6.88 -8.29 20.04
N SER A 454 7.04 -8.59 18.74
CA SER A 454 7.47 -7.61 17.75
C SER A 454 6.45 -6.47 17.62
N SER A 455 5.15 -6.80 17.55
CA SER A 455 4.06 -5.81 17.51
C SER A 455 4.06 -4.89 18.73
N ILE A 456 4.26 -5.41 19.94
CA ILE A 456 4.40 -4.59 21.17
C ILE A 456 5.82 -4.04 21.41
N GLY A 457 6.71 -4.10 20.41
CA GLY A 457 8.04 -3.46 20.43
C GLY A 457 9.11 -4.15 21.29
N GLU A 458 8.85 -5.35 21.80
CA GLU A 458 9.73 -6.14 22.66
C GLU A 458 10.78 -6.93 21.83
N TYR A 459 11.46 -6.24 20.90
CA TYR A 459 12.21 -6.86 19.80
C TYR A 459 13.25 -7.90 20.24
N LYS A 460 13.90 -7.75 21.40
CA LYS A 460 14.85 -8.76 21.91
C LYS A 460 14.16 -10.09 22.21
N ARG A 461 13.05 -10.04 22.95
CA ARG A 461 12.25 -11.22 23.30
C ARG A 461 11.57 -11.82 22.07
N ALA A 462 11.24 -10.98 21.07
CA ALA A 462 10.76 -11.44 19.77
C ALA A 462 11.84 -12.26 19.02
N GLU A 463 13.08 -11.76 18.95
CA GLU A 463 14.21 -12.49 18.35
C GLU A 463 14.47 -13.82 19.10
N GLU A 464 14.47 -13.80 20.43
CA GLU A 464 14.62 -14.97 21.29
C GLU A 464 13.52 -16.03 21.06
N ALA A 465 12.25 -15.62 20.98
CA ALA A 465 11.12 -16.52 20.75
C ALA A 465 11.16 -17.16 19.35
N HIS A 466 11.43 -16.38 18.30
CA HIS A 466 11.59 -16.91 16.94
C HIS A 466 12.78 -17.89 16.83
N LEU A 467 13.92 -17.56 17.44
CA LEU A 467 15.08 -18.45 17.48
C LEU A 467 14.79 -19.74 18.27
N LYS A 468 13.97 -19.68 19.33
CA LYS A 468 13.57 -20.87 20.10
C LYS A 468 12.65 -21.80 19.29
N ALA A 469 11.75 -21.29 18.45
CA ALA A 469 10.99 -22.12 17.50
C ALA A 469 11.93 -22.89 16.53
N ILE A 470 12.92 -22.20 15.96
CA ILE A 470 13.92 -22.77 15.03
C ILE A 470 14.90 -23.74 15.72
N GLN A 471 15.11 -23.61 17.03
CA GLN A 471 15.91 -24.56 17.81
C GLN A 471 15.21 -25.90 18.03
N LEU A 472 13.88 -25.92 18.05
CA LEU A 472 13.05 -27.11 18.26
C LEU A 472 12.95 -27.94 16.96
N ASP A 473 12.60 -27.31 15.83
CA ASP A 473 12.86 -27.87 14.49
C ASP A 473 13.52 -26.83 13.59
N ARG A 474 14.69 -27.20 13.06
CA ARG A 474 15.46 -26.38 12.12
C ARG A 474 14.85 -26.37 10.72
N ASN A 475 13.99 -27.34 10.38
CA ASN A 475 13.34 -27.46 9.08
C ASN A 475 12.02 -26.68 8.99
N PHE A 476 11.55 -26.06 10.09
CA PHE A 476 10.28 -25.33 10.13
C PHE A 476 10.36 -24.02 9.33
N LEU A 477 9.99 -24.10 8.05
CA LEU A 477 10.14 -23.04 7.03
C LEU A 477 9.41 -21.75 7.44
N GLU A 478 8.24 -21.88 8.06
CA GLU A 478 7.40 -20.74 8.48
C GLU A 478 8.10 -19.91 9.57
N ALA A 479 8.71 -20.55 10.58
CA ALA A 479 9.44 -19.83 11.63
C ALA A 479 10.63 -19.05 11.07
N TRP A 480 11.38 -19.62 10.12
CA TRP A 480 12.43 -18.90 9.39
C TRP A 480 11.88 -17.75 8.53
N ALA A 481 10.72 -17.93 7.89
CA ALA A 481 10.07 -16.87 7.11
C ALA A 481 9.57 -15.71 7.99
N HIS A 482 9.05 -16.01 9.18
CA HIS A 482 8.66 -14.99 10.17
C HIS A 482 9.87 -14.27 10.77
N LEU A 483 10.95 -15.01 11.11
CA LEU A 483 12.21 -14.40 11.55
C LEU A 483 12.85 -13.53 10.45
N THR A 484 12.73 -13.94 9.18
CA THR A 484 13.13 -13.12 8.02
C THR A 484 12.35 -11.80 8.00
N GLN A 485 11.02 -11.84 8.09
CA GLN A 485 10.18 -10.63 8.10
C GLN A 485 10.55 -9.71 9.26
N PHE A 486 10.69 -10.25 10.47
CA PHE A 486 11.13 -9.50 11.65
C PHE A 486 12.46 -8.75 11.42
N TYR A 487 13.45 -9.38 10.78
CA TYR A 487 14.70 -8.69 10.42
C TYR A 487 14.53 -7.67 9.28
N GLN A 488 13.61 -7.87 8.33
CA GLN A 488 13.28 -6.85 7.32
C GLN A 488 12.62 -5.62 7.96
N ASP A 489 11.69 -5.82 8.89
CA ASP A 489 10.98 -4.74 9.60
C ASP A 489 11.93 -3.93 10.49
N LEU A 490 12.91 -4.58 11.12
CA LEU A 490 14.03 -3.92 11.81
C LEU A 490 15.06 -3.27 10.86
N ALA A 491 14.98 -3.52 9.56
CA ALA A 491 15.95 -3.15 8.52
C ALA A 491 17.34 -3.81 8.61
N ASN A 492 17.45 -4.96 9.26
CA ASN A 492 18.67 -5.77 9.33
C ASN A 492 18.79 -6.70 8.12
N SER A 493 19.28 -6.15 7.00
CA SER A 493 19.39 -6.87 5.73
C SER A 493 20.34 -8.07 5.76
N THR A 494 21.38 -8.07 6.58
CA THR A 494 22.33 -9.20 6.65
C THR A 494 21.66 -10.41 7.29
N LYS A 495 21.14 -10.28 8.52
CA LYS A 495 20.43 -11.37 9.18
C LYS A 495 19.21 -11.87 8.37
N ALA A 496 18.49 -10.97 7.69
CA ALA A 496 17.39 -11.34 6.81
C ALA A 496 17.84 -12.19 5.61
N LEU A 497 18.94 -11.83 4.93
CA LEU A 497 19.53 -12.64 3.86
C LEU A 497 20.01 -14.01 4.37
N ASP A 498 20.66 -14.05 5.54
CA ASP A 498 21.13 -15.30 6.14
C ASP A 498 19.96 -16.26 6.44
N CYS A 499 18.85 -15.76 6.99
CA CYS A 499 17.64 -16.56 7.22
C CYS A 499 17.05 -17.09 5.90
N ILE A 500 16.92 -16.25 4.87
CA ILE A 500 16.43 -16.68 3.54
C ILE A 500 17.33 -17.76 2.94
N ASN A 501 18.65 -17.64 3.11
CA ASN A 501 19.61 -18.62 2.62
C ASN A 501 19.50 -19.95 3.38
N GLN A 502 19.06 -19.97 4.65
CA GLN A 502 18.69 -21.21 5.34
C GLN A 502 17.39 -21.80 4.79
N VAL A 503 16.33 -20.99 4.60
CA VAL A 503 15.06 -21.47 4.01
C VAL A 503 15.29 -22.18 2.66
N LEU A 504 16.08 -21.57 1.77
CA LEU A 504 16.40 -22.12 0.45
C LEU A 504 17.42 -23.28 0.46
N GLN A 505 18.09 -23.54 1.58
CA GLN A 505 18.87 -24.76 1.81
C GLN A 505 18.00 -25.93 2.29
N ILE A 506 16.88 -25.64 2.97
CA ILE A 506 15.91 -26.64 3.44
C ILE A 506 14.96 -27.02 2.30
N ASP A 507 14.30 -26.04 1.66
CA ASP A 507 13.55 -26.23 0.42
C ASP A 507 13.79 -25.11 -0.61
N SER A 508 14.50 -25.48 -1.68
CA SER A 508 14.74 -24.64 -2.85
C SER A 508 13.49 -24.29 -3.69
N ARG A 509 12.32 -24.87 -3.38
CA ARG A 509 11.03 -24.56 -4.02
C ARG A 509 10.06 -23.77 -3.13
N PHE A 510 10.49 -23.29 -1.97
CA PHE A 510 9.64 -22.47 -1.10
C PHE A 510 9.47 -21.05 -1.69
N ALA A 511 8.42 -20.84 -2.49
CA ALA A 511 8.17 -19.61 -3.26
C ALA A 511 8.25 -18.33 -2.41
N LYS A 512 7.74 -18.38 -1.18
CA LYS A 512 7.76 -17.27 -0.21
C LYS A 512 9.18 -16.79 0.15
N ALA A 513 10.21 -17.64 0.08
CA ALA A 513 11.60 -17.19 0.28
C ALA A 513 12.10 -16.30 -0.88
N TYR A 514 11.71 -16.62 -2.11
CA TYR A 514 12.01 -15.80 -3.28
C TYR A 514 11.24 -14.47 -3.26
N HIS A 515 9.98 -14.48 -2.80
CA HIS A 515 9.24 -13.26 -2.52
C HIS A 515 9.97 -12.39 -1.50
N LEU A 516 10.28 -12.93 -0.31
CA LEU A 516 10.95 -12.19 0.77
C LEU A 516 12.33 -11.66 0.36
N ARG A 517 13.12 -12.41 -0.45
CA ARG A 517 14.38 -11.89 -0.98
C ARG A 517 14.17 -10.80 -2.03
N GLY A 518 13.16 -10.97 -2.89
CA GLY A 518 12.73 -9.94 -3.83
C GLY A 518 12.33 -8.63 -3.14
N LEU A 519 11.59 -8.71 -2.03
CA LEU A 519 11.16 -7.56 -1.22
C LEU A 519 12.35 -6.84 -0.58
N LEU A 520 13.29 -7.59 0.01
CA LEU A 520 14.51 -7.02 0.59
C LEU A 520 15.42 -6.38 -0.47
N LEU A 521 15.62 -7.05 -1.61
CA LEU A 521 16.44 -6.53 -2.71
C LEU A 521 15.79 -5.34 -3.41
N HIS A 522 14.46 -5.31 -3.53
CA HIS A 522 13.71 -4.13 -3.98
C HIS A 522 13.92 -2.95 -3.02
N GLY A 523 13.73 -3.17 -1.72
CA GLY A 523 13.93 -2.15 -0.69
C GLY A 523 15.36 -1.61 -0.62
N MET A 524 16.36 -2.43 -0.98
CA MET A 524 17.77 -2.02 -1.13
C MET A 524 18.09 -1.28 -2.45
N GLY A 525 17.14 -1.17 -3.39
CA GLY A 525 17.34 -0.61 -4.72
C GLY A 525 18.04 -1.56 -5.72
N GLU A 526 18.25 -2.82 -5.35
CA GLU A 526 18.93 -3.84 -6.16
C GLU A 526 17.94 -4.55 -7.12
N HIS A 527 17.09 -3.77 -7.79
CA HIS A 527 15.94 -4.22 -8.60
C HIS A 527 16.29 -5.31 -9.64
N ARG A 528 17.48 -5.28 -10.25
CA ARG A 528 17.93 -6.31 -11.21
C ARG A 528 18.11 -7.70 -10.57
N LYS A 529 18.38 -7.78 -9.26
CA LYS A 529 18.47 -9.03 -8.50
C LYS A 529 17.08 -9.44 -8.00
N ALA A 530 16.29 -8.48 -7.52
CA ALA A 530 14.88 -8.71 -7.16
C ALA A 530 14.07 -9.31 -8.33
N ILE A 531 14.21 -8.82 -9.56
CA ILE A 531 13.56 -9.38 -10.75
C ILE A 531 13.89 -10.86 -10.97
N LYS A 532 15.14 -11.28 -10.70
CA LYS A 532 15.56 -12.68 -10.84
C LYS A 532 14.86 -13.56 -9.81
N ASP A 533 14.94 -13.19 -8.53
CA ASP A 533 14.30 -13.94 -7.45
C ASP A 533 12.78 -13.99 -7.63
N LEU A 534 12.13 -12.85 -7.87
CA LEU A 534 10.68 -12.79 -8.07
C LEU A 534 10.24 -13.59 -9.31
N SER A 535 11.07 -13.71 -10.35
CA SER A 535 10.77 -14.57 -11.50
C SER A 535 10.97 -16.06 -11.23
N ILE A 536 11.80 -16.43 -10.25
CA ILE A 536 11.89 -17.82 -9.78
C ILE A 536 10.67 -18.14 -8.90
N GLY A 537 10.32 -17.26 -7.96
CA GLY A 537 9.09 -17.38 -7.16
C GLY A 537 7.84 -17.51 -8.02
N LEU A 538 7.67 -16.61 -9.00
CA LEU A 538 6.59 -16.65 -9.99
C LEU A 538 6.71 -17.74 -11.07
N SER A 539 7.73 -18.63 -10.99
CA SER A 539 7.79 -19.88 -11.77
C SER A 539 7.41 -21.12 -10.94
N ILE A 540 7.22 -20.93 -9.63
CA ILE A 540 6.71 -21.93 -8.69
C ILE A 540 5.23 -21.62 -8.40
N GLU A 541 4.93 -20.36 -8.05
CA GLU A 541 3.59 -19.86 -7.73
C GLU A 541 3.19 -18.75 -8.72
N ASN A 542 2.66 -19.14 -9.89
CA ASN A 542 2.39 -18.23 -11.02
C ASN A 542 1.43 -17.05 -10.70
N ALA A 543 0.61 -17.16 -9.63
CA ALA A 543 -0.49 -16.24 -9.32
C ALA A 543 -0.20 -15.27 -8.15
N ASN A 544 1.03 -15.26 -7.62
CA ASN A 544 1.39 -14.46 -6.44
C ASN A 544 1.31 -12.94 -6.73
N ILE A 545 0.21 -12.29 -6.30
CA ILE A 545 -0.05 -10.87 -6.58
C ILE A 545 1.05 -9.94 -6.06
N GLU A 546 1.58 -10.20 -4.87
CA GLU A 546 2.60 -9.36 -4.24
C GLU A 546 3.90 -9.40 -5.05
N SER A 547 4.28 -10.58 -5.55
CA SER A 547 5.46 -10.78 -6.38
C SER A 547 5.28 -10.21 -7.78
N LEU A 548 4.09 -10.28 -8.39
CA LEU A 548 3.78 -9.63 -9.67
C LEU A 548 3.92 -8.10 -9.54
N TYR A 549 3.23 -7.49 -8.59
CA TYR A 549 3.29 -6.05 -8.33
C TYR A 549 4.72 -5.57 -8.03
N LEU A 550 5.48 -6.33 -7.22
CA LEU A 550 6.85 -6.00 -6.86
C LEU A 550 7.84 -6.19 -8.02
N ARG A 551 7.61 -7.18 -8.91
CA ARG A 551 8.41 -7.35 -10.14
C ARG A 551 8.09 -6.26 -11.16
N ALA A 552 6.82 -5.87 -11.30
CA ALA A 552 6.38 -4.73 -12.10
C ALA A 552 7.08 -3.43 -11.66
N SER A 553 7.11 -3.18 -10.34
CA SER A 553 7.86 -2.09 -9.72
C SER A 553 9.34 -2.10 -10.07
N CYS A 554 10.00 -3.26 -9.95
CA CYS A 554 11.41 -3.39 -10.31
C CYS A 554 11.64 -3.11 -11.81
N TYR A 555 10.81 -3.64 -12.71
CA TYR A 555 10.89 -3.38 -14.15
C TYR A 555 10.67 -1.90 -14.48
N HIS A 556 9.73 -1.24 -13.81
CA HIS A 556 9.50 0.20 -13.92
C HIS A 556 10.78 0.98 -13.51
N ALA A 557 11.35 0.65 -12.35
CA ALA A 557 12.56 1.31 -11.85
C ALA A 557 13.77 1.15 -12.79
N ILE A 558 13.98 -0.02 -13.40
CA ILE A 558 15.09 -0.24 -14.35
C ILE A 558 14.80 0.22 -15.79
N GLY A 559 13.65 0.83 -16.05
CA GLY A 559 13.27 1.33 -17.37
C GLY A 559 12.89 0.25 -18.39
N GLU A 560 12.38 -0.89 -17.91
CA GLU A 560 11.81 -1.99 -18.70
C GLU A 560 10.28 -1.97 -18.67
N TYR A 561 9.71 -0.78 -18.94
CA TYR A 561 8.28 -0.46 -18.95
C TYR A 561 7.38 -1.49 -19.68
N GLY A 562 7.90 -2.14 -20.74
CA GLY A 562 7.15 -3.15 -21.49
C GLY A 562 6.86 -4.42 -20.69
N GLU A 563 7.73 -4.78 -19.74
CA GLU A 563 7.48 -5.90 -18.81
C GLU A 563 6.74 -5.40 -17.55
N ALA A 564 7.03 -4.17 -17.10
CA ALA A 564 6.31 -3.54 -15.99
C ALA A 564 4.81 -3.46 -16.23
N VAL A 565 4.39 -2.99 -17.43
CA VAL A 565 2.97 -2.89 -17.79
C VAL A 565 2.29 -4.27 -17.81
N LYS A 566 2.98 -5.33 -18.27
CA LYS A 566 2.43 -6.71 -18.25
C LYS A 566 2.20 -7.20 -16.83
N ASP A 567 3.17 -7.04 -15.94
CA ASP A 567 3.04 -7.51 -14.55
C ASP A 567 2.00 -6.67 -13.76
N TYR A 568 1.88 -5.36 -14.05
CA TYR A 568 0.78 -4.54 -13.51
C TYR A 568 -0.59 -4.96 -14.06
N ASP A 569 -0.71 -5.31 -15.34
CA ASP A 569 -1.97 -5.80 -15.89
C ASP A 569 -2.33 -7.19 -15.36
N ALA A 570 -1.35 -8.10 -15.20
CA ALA A 570 -1.54 -9.37 -14.52
C ALA A 570 -1.98 -9.19 -13.06
N THR A 571 -1.45 -8.16 -12.36
CA THR A 571 -1.90 -7.79 -11.02
C THR A 571 -3.37 -7.36 -11.00
N LEU A 572 -3.81 -6.60 -12.02
CA LEU A 572 -5.19 -6.09 -12.16
C LEU A 572 -6.20 -7.16 -12.60
N ASP A 573 -5.77 -8.16 -13.38
CA ASP A 573 -6.62 -9.25 -13.90
C ASP A 573 -6.86 -10.40 -12.87
N LEU A 574 -6.21 -10.37 -11.69
CA LEU A 574 -6.41 -11.39 -10.64
C LEU A 574 -7.75 -11.22 -9.89
N GLU A 575 -8.48 -12.34 -9.72
CA GLU A 575 -9.60 -12.44 -8.78
C GLU A 575 -9.05 -12.54 -7.34
N LEU A 576 -9.59 -11.76 -6.40
CA LEU A 576 -9.04 -11.61 -5.05
C LEU A 576 -9.94 -12.14 -3.94
N ASP A 577 -9.29 -12.65 -2.88
CA ASP A 577 -9.89 -13.13 -1.64
C ASP A 577 -10.04 -12.04 -0.55
N SER A 578 -9.24 -10.96 -0.61
CA SER A 578 -9.00 -10.08 0.54
C SER A 578 -8.83 -8.60 0.18
N MET A 579 -9.28 -7.73 1.08
CA MET A 579 -9.21 -6.27 0.95
C MET A 579 -7.79 -5.72 0.96
N GLU A 580 -6.83 -6.41 1.58
CA GLU A 580 -5.43 -5.96 1.63
C GLU A 580 -4.76 -6.11 0.25
N LYS A 581 -4.97 -7.25 -0.42
CA LYS A 581 -4.53 -7.48 -1.81
C LYS A 581 -5.20 -6.51 -2.80
N PHE A 582 -6.44 -6.07 -2.54
CA PHE A 582 -7.12 -5.07 -3.37
C PHE A 582 -6.42 -3.69 -3.37
N VAL A 583 -5.69 -3.34 -2.31
CA VAL A 583 -4.86 -2.12 -2.29
C VAL A 583 -3.71 -2.23 -3.29
N LEU A 584 -3.16 -3.43 -3.52
CA LEU A 584 -2.11 -3.66 -4.53
C LEU A 584 -2.64 -3.48 -5.94
N GLN A 585 -3.88 -3.90 -6.24
CA GLN A 585 -4.52 -3.59 -7.53
C GLN A 585 -4.70 -2.09 -7.74
N CYS A 586 -5.17 -1.37 -6.72
CA CYS A 586 -5.27 0.09 -6.80
C CYS A 586 -3.89 0.74 -7.05
N LEU A 587 -2.83 0.28 -6.38
CA LEU A 587 -1.46 0.77 -6.59
C LEU A 587 -0.89 0.40 -7.97
N ALA A 588 -1.15 -0.81 -8.48
CA ALA A 588 -0.73 -1.27 -9.79
C ALA A 588 -1.31 -0.39 -10.92
N PHE A 589 -2.60 -0.02 -10.82
CA PHE A 589 -3.22 0.93 -11.74
C PHE A 589 -2.44 2.25 -11.82
N TYR A 590 -2.19 2.91 -10.69
CA TYR A 590 -1.52 4.21 -10.70
C TYR A 590 -0.08 4.09 -11.20
N GLN A 591 0.64 3.05 -10.80
CA GLN A 591 2.03 2.86 -11.19
C GLN A 591 2.19 2.44 -12.67
N LYS A 592 1.23 1.73 -13.26
CA LYS A 592 1.15 1.50 -14.70
C LYS A 592 1.07 2.82 -15.47
N GLU A 593 0.21 3.76 -15.06
CA GLU A 593 0.12 5.07 -15.72
C GLU A 593 1.41 5.88 -15.57
N ILE A 594 2.03 5.88 -14.38
CA ILE A 594 3.33 6.56 -14.18
C ILE A 594 4.46 5.88 -14.97
N ALA A 595 4.38 4.56 -15.20
CA ALA A 595 5.29 3.84 -16.10
C ALA A 595 5.11 4.29 -17.57
N LEU A 596 3.87 4.43 -18.03
CA LEU A 596 3.54 4.94 -19.37
C LEU A 596 4.00 6.40 -19.54
N TYR A 597 3.75 7.26 -18.55
CA TYR A 597 4.24 8.65 -18.52
C TYR A 597 5.77 8.70 -18.63
N THR A 598 6.48 7.97 -17.78
CA THR A 598 7.95 7.96 -17.75
C THR A 598 8.53 7.39 -19.05
N ALA A 599 7.92 6.34 -19.62
CA ALA A 599 8.26 5.82 -20.94
C ALA A 599 8.04 6.86 -22.06
N SER A 600 7.00 7.69 -21.98
CA SER A 600 6.74 8.74 -22.97
C SER A 600 7.81 9.85 -22.94
N LYS A 601 8.32 10.19 -21.74
CA LYS A 601 9.35 11.20 -21.51
C LYS A 601 10.79 10.69 -21.69
N ILE A 602 10.99 9.41 -21.98
CA ILE A 602 12.30 8.73 -21.99
C ILE A 602 13.36 9.41 -22.89
N ASN A 603 12.93 9.95 -24.04
CA ASN A 603 13.79 10.64 -25.01
C ASN A 603 13.86 12.16 -24.79
N SER A 604 13.00 12.73 -23.93
CA SER A 604 13.00 14.15 -23.59
C SER A 604 14.19 14.51 -22.71
N GLU A 605 14.61 15.79 -22.74
CA GLU A 605 15.59 16.28 -21.79
C GLU A 605 15.02 16.20 -20.35
N PHE A 606 15.84 15.84 -19.36
CA PHE A 606 15.37 15.61 -17.99
C PHE A 606 14.88 16.91 -17.29
N CYS A 607 15.08 18.09 -17.87
CA CYS A 607 14.42 19.32 -17.42
C CYS A 607 12.91 19.35 -17.72
N TRP A 608 12.41 18.57 -18.69
CA TRP A 608 10.99 18.48 -19.06
C TRP A 608 10.25 17.28 -18.45
N PHE A 609 10.84 16.63 -17.45
CA PHE A 609 10.17 15.65 -16.60
C PHE A 609 9.54 16.38 -15.41
N ASP A 610 8.21 16.49 -15.40
CA ASP A 610 7.43 17.23 -14.41
C ASP A 610 6.11 16.51 -14.13
N ILE A 611 6.13 15.58 -13.16
CA ILE A 611 4.91 14.90 -12.71
C ILE A 611 3.90 15.90 -12.15
N ASP A 612 4.34 17.02 -11.58
CA ASP A 612 3.45 17.96 -10.90
C ASP A 612 2.70 18.90 -11.85
N GLY A 613 3.28 19.20 -13.01
CA GLY A 613 2.65 19.91 -14.12
C GLY A 613 1.91 19.01 -15.12
N ASP A 614 2.47 17.85 -15.49
CA ASP A 614 1.90 16.98 -16.54
C ASP A 614 0.79 16.04 -16.05
N ILE A 615 0.80 15.61 -14.78
CA ILE A 615 -0.18 14.64 -14.25
C ILE A 615 -1.28 15.37 -13.47
N ASP A 616 -2.52 14.99 -13.76
CA ASP A 616 -3.73 15.61 -13.23
C ASP A 616 -3.76 15.65 -11.68
N PRO A 617 -4.15 16.78 -11.06
CA PRO A 617 -4.21 16.93 -9.60
C PRO A 617 -5.07 15.90 -8.87
N LEU A 618 -6.19 15.48 -9.45
CA LEU A 618 -7.09 14.47 -8.87
C LEU A 618 -6.49 13.07 -8.95
N PHE A 619 -5.83 12.73 -10.07
CA PHE A 619 -5.08 11.47 -10.18
C PHE A 619 -3.96 11.39 -9.14
N LYS A 620 -3.13 12.44 -9.03
CA LYS A 620 -2.04 12.49 -8.05
C LYS A 620 -2.56 12.32 -6.62
N GLU A 621 -3.69 12.94 -6.32
CA GLU A 621 -4.32 12.86 -4.99
C GLU A 621 -4.87 11.47 -4.68
N TYR A 622 -5.61 10.86 -5.61
CA TYR A 622 -6.15 9.50 -5.44
C TYR A 622 -5.04 8.45 -5.33
N TRP A 623 -3.97 8.59 -6.12
CA TRP A 623 -2.75 7.79 -6.02
C TRP A 623 -2.10 7.91 -4.64
N CYS A 624 -1.90 9.14 -4.16
CA CYS A 624 -1.38 9.41 -2.82
C CYS A 624 -2.27 8.84 -1.70
N LYS A 625 -3.59 9.03 -1.79
CA LYS A 625 -4.56 8.52 -0.81
C LYS A 625 -4.83 7.00 -0.95
N ARG A 626 -4.21 6.31 -1.93
CA ARG A 626 -4.41 4.88 -2.25
C ARG A 626 -5.88 4.51 -2.49
N LEU A 627 -6.65 5.44 -3.05
CA LEU A 627 -8.09 5.26 -3.29
C LEU A 627 -8.36 4.37 -4.52
N HIS A 628 -9.56 3.79 -4.60
CA HIS A 628 -10.00 3.02 -5.77
C HIS A 628 -10.06 3.93 -7.02
N PRO A 629 -9.38 3.57 -8.13
CA PRO A 629 -9.25 4.45 -9.30
C PRO A 629 -10.53 4.72 -10.11
N LYS A 630 -11.67 4.09 -9.81
CA LYS A 630 -12.92 4.23 -10.60
C LYS A 630 -13.28 5.69 -10.90
N ASN A 631 -13.39 6.51 -9.85
CA ASN A 631 -13.76 7.93 -9.96
C ASN A 631 -12.73 8.79 -10.73
N VAL A 632 -11.51 8.29 -10.92
CA VAL A 632 -10.42 8.95 -11.65
C VAL A 632 -10.46 8.55 -13.12
N CYS A 633 -10.73 7.28 -13.42
CA CYS A 633 -10.82 6.76 -14.80
C CYS A 633 -11.88 7.52 -15.62
N GLU A 634 -13.01 7.85 -14.98
CA GLU A 634 -14.13 8.58 -15.60
C GLU A 634 -13.87 10.09 -15.77
N LYS A 635 -12.85 10.65 -15.08
CA LYS A 635 -12.58 12.10 -15.02
C LYS A 635 -11.26 12.55 -15.65
N VAL A 636 -10.24 11.69 -15.72
CA VAL A 636 -8.86 12.06 -16.01
C VAL A 636 -8.35 11.41 -17.30
N TYR A 637 -7.60 12.17 -18.09
CA TYR A 637 -6.93 11.67 -19.29
C TYR A 637 -5.93 10.54 -18.95
N ARG A 638 -6.23 9.34 -19.43
CA ARG A 638 -5.40 8.14 -19.34
C ARG A 638 -4.07 8.36 -20.08
N GLN A 639 -2.96 7.87 -19.53
CA GLN A 639 -1.65 8.04 -20.19
C GLN A 639 -1.60 7.24 -21.50
N PRO A 640 -0.95 7.78 -22.55
CA PRO A 640 -0.96 7.14 -23.86
C PRO A 640 -0.26 5.77 -23.80
N PRO A 641 -0.79 4.74 -24.48
CA PRO A 641 -0.15 3.43 -24.53
C PRO A 641 1.24 3.50 -25.17
N LEU A 642 2.08 2.50 -24.91
CA LEU A 642 3.44 2.41 -25.44
C LEU A 642 3.42 2.51 -26.97
N ARG A 643 3.88 3.65 -27.49
CA ARG A 643 3.89 3.98 -28.92
C ARG A 643 4.72 2.98 -29.73
N ASP A 644 4.48 2.91 -31.04
CA ASP A 644 5.24 2.06 -31.96
C ASP A 644 6.76 2.27 -31.91
N SER A 645 7.22 3.51 -31.74
CA SER A 645 8.64 3.84 -31.54
C SER A 645 9.23 3.36 -30.20
N LEU A 646 8.37 2.99 -29.26
CA LEU A 646 8.67 2.43 -27.94
C LEU A 646 8.30 0.94 -27.82
N LYS A 647 7.95 0.24 -28.92
CA LYS A 647 7.44 -1.16 -28.91
C LYS A 647 8.31 -2.21 -28.22
N ARG A 648 9.59 -1.94 -27.97
CA ARG A 648 10.45 -2.82 -27.15
C ARG A 648 10.28 -2.62 -25.64
N GLY A 649 9.69 -1.50 -25.20
CA GLY A 649 9.41 -1.18 -23.81
C GLY A 649 10.64 -1.06 -22.91
N LYS A 650 11.84 -0.79 -23.48
CA LYS A 650 13.12 -0.76 -22.75
C LYS A 650 13.98 0.43 -23.18
N LEU A 651 14.81 0.90 -22.25
CA LEU A 651 15.89 1.88 -22.49
C LEU A 651 16.80 1.51 -23.67
N ARG A 652 17.40 2.51 -24.33
CA ARG A 652 18.29 2.31 -25.47
C ARG A 652 19.68 1.92 -24.96
N LYS A 653 20.43 1.10 -25.72
CA LYS A 653 21.82 0.73 -25.35
C LYS A 653 22.73 1.94 -25.10
N GLN A 654 22.50 3.05 -25.81
CA GLN A 654 23.23 4.31 -25.62
C GLN A 654 22.94 5.01 -24.28
N ASP A 655 21.78 4.79 -23.66
CA ASP A 655 21.42 5.43 -22.38
C ASP A 655 22.24 4.80 -21.22
N PHE A 656 22.56 3.51 -21.37
CA PHE A 656 23.52 2.80 -20.54
C PHE A 656 24.99 3.09 -20.87
N ALA A 657 25.31 3.77 -21.98
CA ALA A 657 26.71 4.00 -22.37
C ALA A 657 27.50 4.74 -21.26
N THR A 658 28.67 4.20 -20.94
CA THR A 658 29.47 4.61 -19.77
C THR A 658 30.67 5.42 -20.21
N THR A 659 30.63 6.74 -20.00
CA THR A 659 31.76 7.64 -20.26
C THR A 659 32.58 7.86 -18.99
N LYS A 660 33.86 8.26 -19.10
CA LYS A 660 34.70 8.58 -17.93
C LYS A 660 34.07 9.66 -17.03
N GLN A 661 33.37 10.63 -17.63
CA GLN A 661 32.61 11.65 -16.91
C GLN A 661 31.41 11.05 -16.17
N LYS A 662 30.63 10.18 -16.81
CA LYS A 662 29.50 9.49 -16.17
C LYS A 662 29.96 8.64 -14.99
N ILE A 663 31.06 7.88 -15.11
CA ILE A 663 31.65 7.12 -13.99
C ILE A 663 32.02 8.06 -12.83
N ALA A 664 32.82 9.11 -13.10
CA ALA A 664 33.29 10.03 -12.07
C ALA A 664 32.12 10.71 -11.34
N LEU A 665 31.07 11.11 -12.06
CA LEU A 665 29.87 11.70 -11.49
C LEU A 665 29.08 10.69 -10.63
N LEU A 666 28.93 9.44 -11.07
CA LEU A 666 28.20 8.42 -10.32
C LEU A 666 28.94 8.00 -9.05
N LEU A 667 30.27 7.88 -9.09
CA LEU A 667 31.09 7.60 -7.89
C LEU A 667 31.01 8.75 -6.87
N ALA A 668 31.04 10.01 -7.34
CA ALA A 668 30.84 11.18 -6.48
C ALA A 668 29.41 11.19 -5.88
N ALA A 669 28.40 10.88 -6.70
CA ALA A 669 27.01 10.80 -6.25
C ALA A 669 26.78 9.68 -5.23
N ASP A 670 27.36 8.49 -5.39
CA ASP A 670 27.21 7.40 -4.42
C ASP A 670 27.86 7.77 -3.07
N SER A 671 29.06 8.34 -3.10
CA SER A 671 29.81 8.77 -1.90
C SER A 671 29.12 9.91 -1.14
N ILE A 672 28.57 10.90 -1.85
CA ILE A 672 27.80 12.00 -1.26
C ILE A 672 26.41 11.51 -0.82
N GLY A 673 25.80 10.63 -1.61
CA GLY A 673 24.45 10.12 -1.42
C GLY A 673 24.27 9.27 -0.17
N GLN A 674 25.23 8.41 0.17
CA GLN A 674 25.16 7.56 1.36
C GLN A 674 25.04 8.35 2.68
N LYS A 675 25.40 9.65 2.67
CA LYS A 675 25.34 10.54 3.85
C LYS A 675 23.92 10.83 4.34
N ILE A 676 22.89 10.56 3.53
CA ILE A 676 21.47 10.71 3.95
C ILE A 676 20.97 9.57 4.83
N GLN A 677 21.75 8.49 4.97
CA GLN A 677 21.30 7.27 5.65
C GLN A 677 21.10 7.49 7.15
N TYR A 678 19.91 7.19 7.66
CA TYR A 678 19.65 7.09 9.09
C TYR A 678 20.20 5.77 9.67
N ASP A 679 20.87 5.87 10.82
CA ASP A 679 21.35 4.77 11.66
C ASP A 679 20.28 4.50 12.73
N CYS A 680 19.12 4.00 12.26
CA CYS A 680 17.87 3.85 13.01
C CYS A 680 17.12 2.58 12.55
N ASN A 681 16.39 1.91 13.44
CA ASN A 681 15.62 0.70 13.10
C ASN A 681 14.53 1.02 12.05
N GLY A 682 14.28 0.10 11.13
CA GLY A 682 13.24 0.26 10.09
C GLY A 682 13.60 1.24 8.95
N PHE A 683 14.86 1.68 8.85
CA PHE A 683 15.40 2.47 7.74
C PHE A 683 16.42 1.67 6.92
N LEU A 684 15.91 0.86 5.99
CA LEU A 684 16.74 0.03 5.10
C LEU A 684 17.63 0.88 4.18
N SER A 685 18.89 0.48 4.06
CA SER A 685 19.87 1.11 3.16
C SER A 685 19.51 0.85 1.70
N ASN A 686 19.26 1.92 0.93
CA ASN A 686 18.84 1.84 -0.47
C ASN A 686 19.83 2.59 -1.39
N ARG A 687 20.56 1.83 -2.21
CA ARG A 687 21.61 2.37 -3.11
C ARG A 687 21.06 3.38 -4.11
N ARG A 688 19.82 3.20 -4.56
CA ARG A 688 19.17 4.03 -5.58
C ARG A 688 18.71 5.37 -5.03
N GLN A 689 18.24 5.40 -3.79
CA GLN A 689 17.93 6.63 -3.06
C GLN A 689 19.21 7.39 -2.69
N HIS A 690 20.28 6.69 -2.30
CA HIS A 690 21.59 7.32 -2.10
C HIS A 690 22.08 7.98 -3.40
N ARG A 691 22.17 7.23 -4.50
CA ARG A 691 22.61 7.77 -5.80
C ARG A 691 21.76 8.94 -6.29
N MET A 692 20.44 8.85 -6.14
CA MET A 692 19.50 9.95 -6.42
C MET A 692 19.86 11.20 -5.61
N ALA A 693 20.03 11.07 -4.30
CA ALA A 693 20.32 12.19 -3.41
C ALA A 693 21.69 12.81 -3.75
N GLY A 694 22.71 12.00 -4.05
CA GLY A 694 24.01 12.49 -4.51
C GLY A 694 23.92 13.29 -5.81
N LEU A 695 23.21 12.80 -6.83
CA LEU A 695 22.99 13.52 -8.08
C LEU A 695 22.22 14.82 -7.86
N ALA A 696 21.20 14.81 -6.99
CA ALA A 696 20.46 16.01 -6.58
C ALA A 696 21.36 17.03 -5.85
N ILE A 697 22.15 16.61 -4.87
CA ILE A 697 23.08 17.44 -4.10
C ILE A 697 24.10 18.12 -5.03
N ILE A 698 24.66 17.38 -5.99
CA ILE A 698 25.62 17.91 -6.96
C ILE A 698 24.94 18.89 -7.93
N GLU A 699 23.75 18.58 -8.46
CA GLU A 699 23.00 19.48 -9.36
C GLU A 699 22.60 20.78 -8.64
N ILE A 700 22.14 20.69 -7.39
CA ILE A 700 21.87 21.83 -6.51
C ILE A 700 23.15 22.67 -6.35
N ALA A 701 24.27 22.06 -5.98
CA ALA A 701 25.54 22.77 -5.78
C ALA A 701 26.01 23.51 -7.04
N GLN A 702 25.97 22.84 -8.20
CA GLN A 702 26.37 23.39 -9.49
C GLN A 702 25.49 24.58 -9.91
N LYS A 703 24.15 24.47 -9.75
CA LYS A 703 23.20 25.52 -10.16
C LYS A 703 23.11 26.66 -9.16
N VAL A 704 23.07 26.39 -7.86
CA VAL A 704 23.04 27.43 -6.81
C VAL A 704 24.31 28.27 -6.83
N ALA A 705 25.49 27.64 -6.93
CA ALA A 705 26.74 28.39 -7.07
C ALA A 705 26.85 29.16 -8.41
N LYS A 706 26.09 28.80 -9.44
CA LYS A 706 25.95 29.61 -10.67
C LYS A 706 25.02 30.82 -10.44
N ALA A 707 23.93 30.66 -9.68
CA ALA A 707 23.04 31.76 -9.30
C ALA A 707 23.74 32.78 -8.38
N TRP A 708 24.35 32.33 -7.28
CA TRP A 708 25.07 33.20 -6.34
C TRP A 708 26.24 33.98 -6.99
N ARG A 709 26.88 33.41 -8.03
CA ARG A 709 27.86 34.15 -8.87
C ARG A 709 27.25 35.36 -9.59
N SER A 710 26.00 35.29 -10.08
CA SER A 710 25.32 36.45 -10.68
C SER A 710 25.03 37.51 -9.63
N VAL A 711 24.41 37.11 -8.51
CA VAL A 711 24.04 37.99 -7.40
C VAL A 711 25.26 38.76 -6.85
N GLN A 712 26.38 38.06 -6.64
CA GLN A 712 27.64 38.69 -6.19
C GLN A 712 28.22 39.66 -7.24
N ASN A 713 28.13 39.36 -8.53
CA ASN A 713 28.54 40.34 -9.54
C ASN A 713 27.67 41.61 -9.48
N GLU A 714 26.36 41.46 -9.33
CA GLU A 714 25.39 42.56 -9.20
C GLU A 714 25.56 43.35 -7.88
N TRP A 715 26.04 42.70 -6.82
CA TRP A 715 26.48 43.37 -5.57
C TRP A 715 27.74 44.21 -5.82
N LYS A 716 28.78 43.64 -6.45
CA LYS A 716 30.04 44.32 -6.79
C LYS A 716 29.86 45.51 -7.75
N HIS A 717 28.97 45.40 -8.75
CA HIS A 717 28.68 46.51 -9.66
C HIS A 717 27.97 47.67 -8.96
N SER A 718 27.02 47.38 -8.06
CA SER A 718 26.27 48.40 -7.32
C SER A 718 27.12 49.15 -6.29
N ASN A 719 28.02 48.47 -5.58
CA ASN A 719 28.96 49.13 -4.67
C ASN A 719 29.97 50.03 -5.40
N LYS A 720 30.19 49.84 -6.71
CA LYS A 720 30.98 50.74 -7.55
C LYS A 720 30.20 51.98 -8.02
N SER A 721 28.86 51.97 -8.02
CA SER A 721 28.05 53.13 -8.44
C SER A 721 27.57 54.02 -7.28
N THR A 722 27.55 53.53 -6.04
CA THR A 722 27.09 54.29 -4.86
C THR A 722 28.13 55.22 -4.24
N SER A 723 29.34 55.33 -4.79
CA SER A 723 30.45 56.13 -4.23
C SER A 723 30.29 57.66 -4.29
N LYS A 724 29.13 58.19 -4.71
CA LYS A 724 28.85 59.64 -4.75
C LYS A 724 27.72 60.16 -3.88
N TYR A 725 26.79 59.32 -3.39
CA TYR A 725 25.77 59.74 -2.42
C TYR A 725 25.46 58.63 -1.41
N GLY A 726 25.72 58.91 -0.13
CA GLY A 726 25.70 57.90 0.93
C GLY A 726 24.31 57.59 1.49
N LYS A 727 23.78 56.41 1.17
CA LYS A 727 22.87 55.62 2.03
C LYS A 727 22.85 54.16 1.56
N ARG A 728 23.29 53.21 2.40
CA ARG A 728 23.12 51.76 2.14
C ARG A 728 21.63 51.41 2.27
N VAL A 729 20.90 51.39 1.15
CA VAL A 729 19.51 50.90 1.10
C VAL A 729 19.52 49.38 1.24
N ARG A 730 18.76 48.82 2.20
CA ARG A 730 18.47 47.38 2.24
C ARG A 730 17.77 47.00 0.93
N ARG A 731 18.43 46.18 0.11
CA ARG A 731 17.78 45.54 -1.05
C ARG A 731 16.68 44.62 -0.51
N ARG A 732 15.43 44.84 -0.93
CA ARG A 732 14.42 43.77 -0.95
C ARG A 732 14.58 43.02 -2.27
N ILE A 733 14.50 41.71 -2.24
CA ILE A 733 14.33 40.91 -3.46
C ILE A 733 12.90 41.12 -3.97
N ASN A 734 12.76 41.76 -5.15
CA ASN A 734 11.46 41.90 -5.80
C ASN A 734 11.07 40.57 -6.47
N ILE A 735 10.22 39.78 -5.81
CA ILE A 735 9.68 38.53 -6.35
C ILE A 735 8.41 38.86 -7.17
N PRO A 736 8.33 38.49 -8.47
CA PRO A 736 7.10 38.62 -9.24
C PRO A 736 6.09 37.54 -8.84
N SER A 737 4.87 37.93 -8.47
CA SER A 737 3.77 37.00 -8.20
C SER A 737 3.27 36.36 -9.50
N GLN A 738 3.53 35.07 -9.69
CA GLN A 738 3.15 34.31 -10.90
C GLN A 738 2.10 33.25 -10.59
N ASN A 739 0.85 33.68 -10.71
CA ASN A 739 -0.37 32.94 -11.05
C ASN A 739 -0.82 31.71 -10.24
N ARG A 740 -2.13 31.76 -9.91
CA ARG A 740 -2.93 30.63 -9.41
C ARG A 740 -3.08 29.57 -10.49
N GLY A 741 -3.32 28.33 -10.07
CA GLY A 741 -3.88 27.32 -10.98
C GLY A 741 -5.30 27.70 -11.41
N GLY A 742 -5.68 27.33 -12.62
CA GLY A 742 -7.03 27.48 -13.17
C GLY A 742 -7.21 26.50 -14.32
N ALA A 743 -8.33 25.77 -14.32
CA ALA A 743 -8.58 24.71 -15.29
C ALA A 743 -9.05 25.25 -16.65
N GLY A 744 -8.69 24.57 -17.74
CA GLY A 744 -9.15 24.90 -19.08
C GLY A 744 -8.52 24.00 -20.14
N CYS A 745 -9.20 22.91 -20.51
CA CYS A 745 -8.80 22.08 -21.65
C CYS A 745 -9.22 22.74 -22.97
N SER A 746 -8.33 22.74 -23.97
CA SER A 746 -8.70 22.74 -25.39
C SER A 746 -7.52 22.30 -26.25
N THR A 747 -7.73 21.26 -27.06
CA THR A 747 -6.76 20.75 -28.03
C THR A 747 -7.13 21.22 -29.43
N SER A 748 -6.24 21.96 -30.09
CA SER A 748 -6.28 22.12 -31.55
C SER A 748 -4.89 22.44 -32.10
N SER A 749 -4.62 21.98 -33.32
CA SER A 749 -3.34 22.09 -33.99
C SER A 749 -3.49 22.72 -35.37
N SER A 750 -2.98 23.93 -35.55
CA SER A 750 -2.73 24.52 -36.87
C SER A 750 -1.69 25.63 -36.77
N SER A 751 -0.80 25.68 -37.75
CA SER A 751 0.13 26.78 -37.98
C SER A 751 -0.53 27.90 -38.77
N GLU A 752 -0.30 29.17 -38.39
CA GLU A 752 -0.20 30.26 -39.37
C GLU A 752 0.52 31.49 -38.80
N THR A 753 0.87 32.45 -39.67
CA THR A 753 1.87 33.50 -39.41
C THR A 753 1.27 34.91 -39.33
N THR A 754 1.82 35.73 -38.41
CA THR A 754 1.66 37.21 -38.35
C THR A 754 0.23 37.72 -38.05
N THR A 755 0.01 38.89 -37.45
CA THR A 755 0.76 40.17 -37.52
C THR A 755 0.74 40.92 -36.18
N SER A 756 1.65 41.89 -36.00
CA SER A 756 1.78 42.63 -34.74
C SER A 756 0.68 43.66 -34.50
N TYR A 757 0.37 43.90 -33.23
CA TYR A 757 0.10 45.24 -32.70
C TYR A 757 0.85 45.38 -31.37
N GLY A 758 1.65 46.45 -31.24
CA GLY A 758 2.63 46.59 -30.16
C GLY A 758 2.11 47.37 -28.95
N VAL A 759 2.48 46.90 -27.77
CA VAL A 759 2.62 47.70 -26.54
C VAL A 759 4.10 47.62 -26.14
N LEU A 760 4.67 48.70 -25.61
CA LEU A 760 6.13 48.92 -25.59
C LEU A 760 6.91 47.82 -24.84
N GLU A 761 8.02 47.37 -25.44
CA GLU A 761 9.10 46.71 -24.71
C GLU A 761 9.77 47.72 -23.77
N ASP A 762 9.49 47.66 -22.47
CA ASP A 762 10.39 48.28 -21.48
C ASP A 762 11.59 47.35 -21.25
N ARG A 763 12.70 47.62 -21.96
CA ARG A 763 13.91 46.78 -21.98
C ARG A 763 14.75 46.88 -20.70
N SER A 764 14.14 46.55 -19.56
CA SER A 764 14.88 46.17 -18.36
C SER A 764 15.29 44.69 -18.46
N SER A 765 16.58 44.43 -18.68
CA SER A 765 17.11 43.06 -18.84
C SER A 765 17.26 42.33 -17.49
N GLY A 766 16.16 42.21 -16.75
CA GLY A 766 16.09 41.46 -15.49
C GLY A 766 16.27 39.96 -15.76
N ARG A 767 17.41 39.41 -15.34
CA ARG A 767 17.56 37.94 -15.26
C ARG A 767 16.59 37.43 -14.21
N SER A 768 15.80 36.40 -14.54
CA SER A 768 15.02 35.68 -13.53
C SER A 768 15.99 35.11 -12.49
N MET A 769 15.79 35.51 -11.23
CA MET A 769 16.67 35.12 -10.13
C MET A 769 16.10 33.88 -9.44
N MET A 770 16.97 32.91 -9.16
CA MET A 770 16.60 31.63 -8.57
C MET A 770 15.82 31.81 -7.26
N SER A 771 14.67 31.16 -7.16
CA SER A 771 13.81 31.11 -5.99
C SER A 771 14.12 29.91 -5.08
N TRP A 772 13.62 29.95 -3.84
CA TRP A 772 13.67 28.81 -2.91
C TRP A 772 13.05 27.55 -3.54
N LYS A 773 11.99 27.74 -4.33
CA LYS A 773 11.20 26.68 -4.94
C LYS A 773 11.94 25.99 -6.08
N ASP A 774 12.75 26.71 -6.84
CA ASP A 774 13.62 26.13 -7.87
C ASP A 774 14.63 25.15 -7.25
N VAL A 775 15.20 25.53 -6.09
CA VAL A 775 16.16 24.69 -5.35
C VAL A 775 15.50 23.38 -4.88
N TYR A 776 14.35 23.46 -4.21
CA TYR A 776 13.63 22.27 -3.74
C TYR A 776 13.07 21.42 -4.89
N SER A 777 12.59 22.03 -5.97
CA SER A 777 11.99 21.30 -7.11
C SER A 777 12.99 20.37 -7.79
N MET A 778 14.29 20.67 -7.76
CA MET A 778 15.32 19.75 -8.27
C MET A 778 15.39 18.47 -7.42
N ALA A 779 15.43 18.58 -6.09
CA ALA A 779 15.41 17.42 -5.20
C ALA A 779 14.08 16.65 -5.26
N VAL A 780 12.93 17.33 -5.38
CA VAL A 780 11.61 16.70 -5.58
C VAL A 780 11.58 15.88 -6.88
N LYS A 781 12.06 16.45 -7.99
CA LYS A 781 12.10 15.76 -9.29
C LYS A 781 13.06 14.57 -9.31
N TRP A 782 14.22 14.69 -8.66
CA TRP A 782 15.14 13.57 -8.45
C TRP A 782 14.50 12.45 -7.63
N ARG A 783 13.80 12.80 -6.54
CA ARG A 783 13.05 11.86 -5.71
C ARG A 783 11.95 11.16 -6.53
N GLN A 784 11.16 11.90 -7.31
CA GLN A 784 10.09 11.40 -8.19
C GLN A 784 10.53 10.28 -9.13
N ILE A 785 11.67 10.44 -9.82
CA ILE A 785 12.17 9.43 -10.79
C ILE A 785 12.91 8.26 -10.12
N SER A 786 13.22 8.36 -8.83
CA SER A 786 13.97 7.33 -8.11
C SER A 786 13.14 6.14 -7.65
N GLU A 787 11.99 6.35 -7.03
CA GLU A 787 11.18 5.26 -6.46
C GLU A 787 9.74 5.32 -6.98
N PRO A 788 9.42 4.63 -8.09
CA PRO A 788 8.12 4.76 -8.73
C PRO A 788 6.92 4.31 -7.89
N CYS A 789 7.15 3.67 -6.74
CA CYS A 789 6.12 3.22 -5.80
C CYS A 789 5.87 4.17 -4.63
N ASP A 790 6.74 5.16 -4.40
CA ASP A 790 6.56 6.18 -3.36
C ASP A 790 6.15 7.51 -4.01
N PRO A 791 4.85 7.83 -4.11
CA PRO A 791 4.40 9.05 -4.75
C PRO A 791 4.95 10.29 -4.04
N VAL A 792 5.79 11.03 -4.74
CA VAL A 792 6.34 12.32 -4.32
C VAL A 792 5.79 13.39 -5.24
N VAL A 793 4.96 14.28 -4.69
CA VAL A 793 4.25 15.33 -5.43
C VAL A 793 4.16 16.58 -4.57
N TRP A 794 4.11 17.77 -5.19
CA TRP A 794 3.82 19.01 -4.47
C TRP A 794 2.36 19.00 -4.00
N ILE A 795 2.14 19.16 -2.70
CA ILE A 795 0.83 19.01 -2.07
C ILE A 795 -0.09 20.20 -2.41
N ASN A 796 0.48 21.38 -2.67
CA ASN A 796 -0.23 22.51 -3.29
C ASN A 796 -0.43 22.39 -4.81
N LYS A 797 -0.30 21.17 -5.35
CA LYS A 797 -0.62 20.77 -6.74
C LYS A 797 -1.56 19.54 -6.80
N LEU A 798 -2.25 19.24 -5.70
CA LEU A 798 -3.38 18.29 -5.62
C LEU A 798 -4.73 19.02 -5.89
N SER A 799 -5.84 18.29 -5.86
CA SER A 799 -7.16 18.84 -6.19
C SER A 799 -7.79 19.63 -5.04
N GLU A 800 -8.61 20.63 -5.37
CA GLU A 800 -9.43 21.36 -4.40
C GLU A 800 -10.69 20.55 -3.95
N GLU A 801 -10.98 19.40 -4.58
CA GLU A 801 -12.09 18.51 -4.18
C GLU A 801 -11.99 18.04 -2.71
N PHE A 802 -10.81 18.13 -2.07
CA PHE A 802 -10.59 17.76 -0.67
C PHE A 802 -9.85 18.85 0.13
N ASN A 803 -10.43 20.05 0.18
CA ASN A 803 -9.97 21.18 1.00
C ASN A 803 -9.83 20.91 2.52
N SER A 804 -10.18 19.71 3.02
CA SER A 804 -9.85 19.23 4.38
C SER A 804 -8.35 19.02 4.63
N GLY A 805 -7.51 19.16 3.59
CA GLY A 805 -6.07 19.13 3.68
C GLY A 805 -5.48 17.73 3.46
N PHE A 806 -4.37 17.68 2.74
CA PHE A 806 -3.59 16.46 2.54
C PHE A 806 -2.39 16.48 3.50
N GLY A 807 -2.32 15.52 4.42
CA GLY A 807 -1.26 15.47 5.43
C GLY A 807 -0.62 14.09 5.54
N SER A 808 0.67 14.06 5.90
CA SER A 808 1.34 12.82 6.32
C SER A 808 0.78 12.37 7.66
N HIS A 809 0.07 11.25 7.69
CA HIS A 809 -0.30 10.56 8.92
C HIS A 809 0.83 9.60 9.30
N THR A 810 1.54 9.93 10.39
CA THR A 810 2.73 9.20 10.84
C THR A 810 2.49 8.68 12.26
N PRO A 811 1.89 7.48 12.42
CA PRO A 811 1.68 6.87 13.71
C PRO A 811 3.00 6.41 14.35
N MET A 812 3.08 6.58 15.66
CA MET A 812 4.08 5.96 16.54
C MET A 812 3.48 4.73 17.24
N ILE A 813 2.19 4.80 17.58
CA ILE A 813 1.36 3.68 18.03
C ILE A 813 0.14 3.60 17.12
N LEU A 814 -0.25 2.39 16.71
CA LEU A 814 -1.46 2.11 15.93
C LEU A 814 -2.18 0.89 16.54
N GLY A 815 -3.22 1.15 17.33
CA GLY A 815 -3.88 0.14 18.14
C GLY A 815 -3.01 -0.17 19.36
N GLN A 816 -2.61 -1.43 19.52
CA GLN A 816 -1.55 -1.82 20.46
C GLN A 816 -0.16 -1.88 19.77
N ALA A 817 -0.09 -1.82 18.44
CA ALA A 817 1.17 -1.98 17.70
C ALA A 817 2.07 -0.74 17.79
N LYS A 818 3.36 -0.94 18.04
CA LYS A 818 4.40 0.10 18.06
C LYS A 818 5.11 0.17 16.71
N VAL A 819 5.08 1.33 16.07
CA VAL A 819 5.61 1.50 14.71
C VAL A 819 7.13 1.64 14.77
N ILE A 820 7.86 0.56 14.51
CA ILE A 820 9.33 0.39 14.62
C ILE A 820 10.13 1.65 14.25
N ARG A 821 9.83 2.23 13.08
CA ARG A 821 10.53 3.38 12.49
C ARG A 821 10.41 4.68 13.32
N TYR A 822 9.29 4.86 14.03
CA TYR A 822 8.89 6.13 14.64
C TYR A 822 8.67 6.05 16.15
N TYR A 823 8.44 4.86 16.71
CA TYR A 823 8.19 4.68 18.15
C TYR A 823 9.34 5.19 19.04
N GLN A 824 10.58 5.24 18.54
CA GLN A 824 11.70 5.87 19.27
C GLN A 824 11.47 7.34 19.63
N ASN A 825 10.56 8.04 18.92
CA ASN A 825 10.16 9.42 19.21
C ASN A 825 8.88 9.52 20.06
N TYR A 826 8.30 8.40 20.52
CA TYR A 826 7.04 8.37 21.29
C TYR A 826 7.11 9.25 22.54
N GLU A 827 8.04 8.94 23.45
CA GLU A 827 8.20 9.65 24.74
C GLU A 827 8.38 11.16 24.53
N ARG A 828 9.28 11.57 23.62
CA ARG A 828 9.54 12.98 23.32
C ARG A 828 8.30 13.68 22.77
N THR A 829 7.51 13.01 21.94
CA THR A 829 6.29 13.57 21.35
C THR A 829 5.16 13.63 22.39
N PHE A 830 5.10 12.66 23.30
CA PHE A 830 4.17 12.60 24.42
C PHE A 830 4.48 13.68 25.48
N ASP A 831 5.75 13.94 25.79
CA ASP A 831 6.18 15.04 26.66
C ASP A 831 5.97 16.42 26.03
N VAL A 832 6.19 16.56 24.71
CA VAL A 832 5.80 17.78 23.96
C VAL A 832 4.29 18.00 24.03
N ALA A 833 3.48 16.95 23.87
CA ALA A 833 2.02 17.04 24.01
C ALA A 833 1.59 17.48 25.42
N LYS A 834 2.09 16.83 26.48
CA LYS A 834 1.82 17.21 27.88
C LYS A 834 2.21 18.67 28.18
N THR A 835 3.33 19.12 27.62
CA THR A 835 3.82 20.50 27.75
C THR A 835 2.87 21.50 27.07
N ILE A 836 2.43 21.23 25.84
CA ILE A 836 1.47 22.08 25.12
C ILE A 836 0.11 22.12 25.84
N MET A 837 -0.38 20.98 26.35
CA MET A 837 -1.62 20.91 27.14
C MET A 837 -1.55 21.78 28.40
N LYS A 838 -0.42 21.72 29.13
CA LYS A 838 -0.13 22.53 30.31
C LYS A 838 -0.07 24.03 30.00
N ASP A 839 0.57 24.41 28.89
CA ASP A 839 0.84 25.82 28.57
C ASP A 839 -0.33 26.50 27.84
N LYS A 840 -1.19 25.73 27.14
CA LYS A 840 -2.39 26.25 26.45
C LYS A 840 -3.66 26.15 27.26
N LEU A 841 -3.77 25.16 28.15
CA LEU A 841 -4.99 24.85 28.90
C LEU A 841 -6.20 24.53 28.00
N PHE A 842 -5.97 24.09 26.76
CA PHE A 842 -6.99 23.53 25.88
C PHE A 842 -6.37 22.55 24.87
N VAL A 843 -7.22 21.72 24.28
CA VAL A 843 -6.95 20.92 23.06
C VAL A 843 -8.12 21.07 22.09
N HIS A 844 -8.03 20.50 20.89
CA HIS A 844 -9.14 20.43 19.94
C HIS A 844 -9.67 19.01 19.85
N ASN A 845 -10.97 18.84 19.67
CA ASN A 845 -11.57 17.54 19.38
C ASN A 845 -11.56 17.21 17.88
N LYS A 846 -12.06 16.02 17.53
CA LYS A 846 -12.15 15.51 16.15
C LYS A 846 -12.93 16.38 15.16
N SER A 847 -13.77 17.29 15.65
CA SER A 847 -14.54 18.27 14.88
C SER A 847 -13.93 19.69 14.95
N ASP A 848 -12.65 19.79 15.32
CA ASP A 848 -11.87 21.02 15.57
C ASP A 848 -12.41 21.94 16.69
N ASN A 849 -13.46 21.53 17.43
CA ASN A 849 -13.98 22.27 18.58
C ASN A 849 -12.98 22.27 19.75
N ILE A 850 -12.95 23.34 20.53
CA ILE A 850 -12.06 23.48 21.68
C ILE A 850 -12.59 22.67 22.88
N ILE A 851 -11.70 21.90 23.52
CA ILE A 851 -11.89 21.28 24.84
C ILE A 851 -11.00 22.04 25.82
N ASP A 852 -11.62 22.76 26.77
CA ASP A 852 -10.88 23.43 27.85
C ASP A 852 -10.32 22.41 28.86
N LEU A 853 -9.08 22.61 29.28
CA LEU A 853 -8.38 21.83 30.30
C LEU A 853 -8.31 22.64 31.60
N PRO A 854 -9.23 22.44 32.56
CA PRO A 854 -9.23 23.18 33.81
C PRO A 854 -7.98 22.88 34.65
N LYS A 855 -7.60 23.85 35.49
CA LYS A 855 -6.25 23.90 36.09
C LYS A 855 -5.95 22.78 37.10
N ASP A 856 -6.99 22.16 37.64
CA ASP A 856 -6.92 20.96 38.49
C ASP A 856 -6.42 19.73 37.71
N LYS A 857 -6.77 19.59 36.42
CA LYS A 857 -6.29 18.49 35.56
C LYS A 857 -4.81 18.59 35.19
N ILE A 858 -4.16 19.76 35.32
CA ILE A 858 -2.76 19.96 34.89
C ILE A 858 -1.80 18.96 35.53
N GLN A 859 -1.94 18.70 36.83
CA GLN A 859 -1.05 17.76 37.53
C GLN A 859 -1.22 16.34 36.99
N ALA A 860 -2.47 15.89 36.78
CA ALA A 860 -2.76 14.59 36.17
C ALA A 860 -2.22 14.48 34.74
N ILE A 861 -2.24 15.56 33.95
CA ILE A 861 -1.63 15.60 32.60
C ILE A 861 -0.12 15.42 32.68
N ILE A 862 0.56 16.02 33.66
CA ILE A 862 2.02 15.88 33.85
C ILE A 862 2.37 14.45 34.30
N ASP A 863 1.59 13.89 35.24
CA ASP A 863 1.79 12.57 35.84
C ASP A 863 1.36 11.40 34.92
N ALA A 864 0.68 11.69 33.81
CA ALA A 864 0.29 10.72 32.79
C ALA A 864 1.51 10.04 32.15
N LYS A 865 1.43 8.71 32.01
CA LYS A 865 2.50 7.83 31.55
C LYS A 865 2.25 7.21 30.18
N ASN A 866 1.00 7.21 29.71
CA ASN A 866 0.61 6.56 28.46
C ASN A 866 -0.62 7.24 27.82
N CYS A 867 -0.98 6.82 26.61
CA CYS A 867 -2.11 7.38 25.86
C CYS A 867 -3.49 7.18 26.52
N SER A 868 -3.70 6.10 27.28
CA SER A 868 -4.93 5.86 28.02
C SER A 868 -5.11 6.89 29.14
N ASP A 869 -4.04 7.21 29.87
CA ASP A 869 -4.07 8.22 30.94
C ASP A 869 -4.53 9.57 30.38
N LEU A 870 -3.89 10.07 29.30
CA LEU A 870 -4.29 11.33 28.66
C LEU A 870 -5.71 11.28 28.09
N TYR A 871 -6.10 10.17 27.44
CA TYR A 871 -7.47 10.00 26.94
C TYR A 871 -8.50 10.09 28.08
N ASN A 872 -8.25 9.42 29.21
CA ASN A 872 -9.14 9.43 30.36
C ASN A 872 -9.21 10.80 31.06
N ILE A 873 -8.14 11.59 30.99
CA ILE A 873 -8.12 12.96 31.53
C ILE A 873 -8.87 13.94 30.62
N VAL A 874 -8.75 13.82 29.29
CA VAL A 874 -9.45 14.69 28.32
C VAL A 874 -10.92 14.28 28.18
N GLY A 875 -11.19 13.02 27.88
CA GLY A 875 -12.52 12.39 27.79
C GLY A 875 -12.92 11.90 26.38
N GLU A 876 -12.30 12.43 25.32
CA GLU A 876 -12.63 12.12 23.92
C GLU A 876 -11.40 12.15 22.98
N ASP A 877 -11.58 11.75 21.71
CA ASP A 877 -10.58 11.88 20.63
C ASP A 877 -10.11 13.33 20.49
N PHE A 878 -8.80 13.59 20.63
CA PHE A 878 -8.25 14.95 20.60
C PHE A 878 -7.00 15.12 19.74
N TRP A 879 -6.74 16.38 19.39
CA TRP A 879 -5.48 16.83 18.79
C TRP A 879 -5.04 18.18 19.37
N LEU A 880 -3.74 18.43 19.28
CA LEU A 880 -3.11 19.72 19.58
C LEU A 880 -2.03 20.01 18.55
N ALA A 881 -1.59 21.26 18.39
CA ALA A 881 -0.50 21.61 17.49
C ALA A 881 0.74 22.04 18.26
N THR A 882 1.92 21.62 17.80
CA THR A 882 3.16 22.35 18.14
C THR A 882 3.06 23.79 17.62
N GLN A 883 3.79 24.73 18.20
CA GLN A 883 3.86 26.11 17.71
C GLN A 883 5.24 26.39 17.13
N CYS A 884 5.27 27.21 16.09
CA CYS A 884 6.50 27.65 15.47
C CYS A 884 6.51 29.18 15.35
N SER A 885 7.51 29.83 15.98
CA SER A 885 7.76 31.25 15.79
C SER A 885 8.10 31.53 14.33
N SER A 886 7.35 32.45 13.71
CA SER A 886 7.59 32.89 12.34
C SER A 886 8.93 33.62 12.20
N THR A 887 9.61 33.42 11.07
CA THR A 887 10.79 34.21 10.67
C THR A 887 10.46 35.25 9.59
N ALA A 888 9.32 35.11 8.92
CA ALA A 888 8.82 36.07 7.93
C ALA A 888 7.95 37.19 8.51
N PHE A 889 7.27 36.93 9.63
CA PHE A 889 6.31 37.85 10.25
C PHE A 889 6.65 38.05 11.73
N GLU A 890 7.07 39.25 12.11
CA GLU A 890 7.43 39.59 13.50
C GLU A 890 6.25 39.29 14.45
N GLU A 891 6.57 38.73 15.63
CA GLU A 891 5.63 38.29 16.70
C GLU A 891 4.57 37.24 16.32
N LYS A 892 4.48 36.79 15.05
CA LYS A 892 3.51 35.78 14.62
C LYS A 892 3.91 34.37 15.07
N GLN A 893 2.98 33.65 15.69
CA GLN A 893 3.07 32.21 15.92
C GLN A 893 2.28 31.46 14.83
N LEU A 894 2.90 30.42 14.25
CA LEU A 894 2.31 29.57 13.22
C LEU A 894 1.86 28.21 13.81
N GLU A 895 0.85 27.60 13.20
CA GLU A 895 0.49 26.20 13.49
C GLU A 895 1.62 25.29 13.03
N GLY A 896 2.25 24.58 13.97
CA GLY A 896 3.24 23.53 13.73
C GLY A 896 2.56 22.20 13.41
N THR A 897 3.20 21.09 13.76
CA THR A 897 2.66 19.74 13.47
C THR A 897 1.57 19.39 14.48
N ARG A 898 0.44 18.81 14.04
CA ARG A 898 -0.59 18.32 14.95
C ARG A 898 -0.16 16.98 15.55
N ILE A 899 -0.26 16.85 16.86
CA ILE A 899 -0.16 15.58 17.58
C ILE A 899 -1.61 15.13 17.82
N THR A 900 -1.95 13.92 17.41
CA THR A 900 -3.31 13.36 17.50
C THR A 900 -3.33 12.12 18.37
N LEU A 901 -4.32 12.03 19.26
CA LEU A 901 -4.60 10.87 20.09
C LEU A 901 -6.06 10.46 19.86
N VAL A 902 -6.25 9.31 19.20
CA VAL A 902 -7.55 8.77 18.81
C VAL A 902 -7.71 7.37 19.39
N LYS A 903 -8.84 7.07 20.01
CA LYS A 903 -9.11 5.75 20.57
C LYS A 903 -9.61 4.80 19.48
N MET A 904 -9.02 3.61 19.42
CA MET A 904 -9.40 2.57 18.46
C MET A 904 -10.37 1.56 19.08
N ALA A 905 -11.19 0.91 18.24
CA ALA A 905 -12.24 0.00 18.69
C ALA A 905 -11.69 -1.27 19.37
N GLU A 906 -10.51 -1.72 18.96
CA GLU A 906 -9.86 -2.97 19.38
C GLU A 906 -8.91 -2.74 20.59
N GLY A 907 -9.34 -1.92 21.56
CA GLY A 907 -8.63 -1.76 22.85
C GLY A 907 -7.33 -0.93 22.83
N GLY A 908 -6.99 -0.28 21.71
CA GLY A 908 -5.74 0.50 21.56
C GLY A 908 -5.93 1.96 21.13
N PHE A 909 -4.83 2.60 20.72
CA PHE A 909 -4.80 4.02 20.33
C PHE A 909 -4.06 4.24 19.00
N ASP A 910 -4.56 5.17 18.19
CA ASP A 910 -3.75 5.86 17.19
C ASP A 910 -3.12 7.08 17.87
N PHE A 911 -1.80 7.01 18.10
CA PHE A 911 -1.00 8.15 18.55
C PHE A 911 0.01 8.51 17.46
N ALA A 912 -0.22 9.65 16.81
CA ALA A 912 0.44 10.02 15.57
C ALA A 912 0.77 11.51 15.52
N ILE A 913 1.76 11.84 14.69
CA ILE A 913 1.92 13.20 14.17
C ILE A 913 1.21 13.33 12.82
N ARG A 914 0.61 14.50 12.57
CA ARG A 914 -0.10 14.85 11.33
C ARG A 914 0.21 16.30 10.97
N THR A 915 0.74 16.56 9.78
CA THR A 915 0.94 17.95 9.30
C THR A 915 -0.17 18.31 8.30
N PRO A 916 -1.15 19.18 8.66
CA PRO A 916 -2.28 19.51 7.80
C PRO A 916 -1.90 20.58 6.78
N CYS A 917 -1.67 20.17 5.52
CA CYS A 917 -1.30 21.09 4.46
C CYS A 917 -2.53 21.75 3.84
N MET A 918 -3.13 22.71 4.55
CA MET A 918 -4.25 23.54 4.09
C MET A 918 -3.80 24.73 3.22
N PRO A 919 -4.65 25.28 2.33
CA PRO A 919 -4.29 26.40 1.45
C PRO A 919 -3.79 27.67 2.15
N SER A 920 -4.33 28.01 3.32
CA SER A 920 -3.84 29.12 4.16
C SER A 920 -2.37 28.91 4.59
N ARG A 921 -2.06 27.70 5.03
CA ARG A 921 -0.74 27.29 5.53
C ARG A 921 0.31 27.22 4.42
N TRP A 922 -0.08 26.94 3.17
CA TRP A 922 0.83 27.02 2.01
C TRP A 922 1.37 28.44 1.80
N ASN A 923 0.53 29.47 2.00
CA ASN A 923 0.94 30.87 1.83
C ASN A 923 1.90 31.33 2.94
N ASP A 924 1.59 30.96 4.19
CA ASP A 924 2.49 31.22 5.33
C ASP A 924 3.84 30.53 5.14
N PHE A 925 3.86 29.29 4.64
CA PHE A 925 5.08 28.56 4.35
C PHE A 925 5.89 29.15 3.18
N ASP A 926 5.25 29.58 2.09
CA ASP A 926 5.95 30.22 0.97
C ASP A 926 6.65 31.51 1.40
N ALA A 927 6.02 32.30 2.29
CA ALA A 927 6.63 33.49 2.89
C ALA A 927 7.84 33.14 3.79
N GLU A 928 7.72 32.13 4.66
CA GLU A 928 8.83 31.62 5.48
C GLU A 928 10.02 31.16 4.62
N MET A 929 9.78 30.40 3.56
CA MET A 929 10.84 29.90 2.68
C MET A 929 11.46 30.99 1.80
N ALA A 930 10.67 31.97 1.34
CA ALA A 930 11.20 33.14 0.64
C ALA A 930 12.14 33.96 1.53
N MET A 931 11.74 34.22 2.77
CA MET A 931 12.55 34.95 3.76
C MET A 931 13.80 34.18 4.18
N ALA A 932 13.70 32.86 4.39
CA ALA A 932 14.87 32.03 4.69
C ALA A 932 15.87 31.97 3.52
N TRP A 933 15.39 31.90 2.28
CA TRP A 933 16.23 31.96 1.08
C TRP A 933 16.88 33.34 0.88
N GLU A 934 16.15 34.44 1.14
CA GLU A 934 16.73 35.79 1.16
C GLU A 934 17.81 35.92 2.26
N ALA A 935 17.61 35.31 3.44
CA ALA A 935 18.60 35.27 4.49
C ALA A 935 19.87 34.50 4.08
N VAL A 936 19.74 33.30 3.48
CA VAL A 936 20.89 32.53 2.94
C VAL A 936 21.63 33.32 1.87
N CYS A 937 20.91 33.93 0.92
CA CYS A 937 21.51 34.71 -0.15
C CYS A 937 22.25 35.94 0.39
N ASN A 938 21.67 36.68 1.34
CA ASN A 938 22.33 37.83 1.98
C ASN A 938 23.54 37.41 2.83
N ALA A 939 23.47 36.25 3.52
CA ALA A 939 24.56 35.74 4.35
C ALA A 939 25.79 35.33 3.53
N TYR A 940 25.62 34.79 2.31
CA TYR A 940 26.73 34.27 1.49
C TYR A 940 27.12 35.12 0.26
N CYS A 941 26.20 35.87 -0.36
CA CYS A 941 26.51 36.60 -1.61
C CYS A 941 27.20 37.97 -1.40
N GLY A 942 27.44 38.36 -0.14
CA GLY A 942 28.04 39.64 0.23
C GLY A 942 29.56 39.57 0.43
N GLU A 943 30.04 40.08 1.56
CA GLU A 943 31.46 40.19 1.91
C GLU A 943 32.09 38.82 2.26
N THR A 944 31.26 37.84 2.62
CA THR A 944 31.58 36.43 2.98
C THR A 944 31.81 35.50 1.78
N TYR A 945 31.49 35.93 0.56
CA TYR A 945 31.39 35.06 -0.61
C TYR A 945 32.73 34.39 -0.97
N GLY A 946 32.75 33.06 -0.96
CA GLY A 946 33.96 32.28 -1.24
C GLY A 946 35.02 32.36 -0.14
N SER A 947 34.65 32.80 1.06
CA SER A 947 35.48 32.61 2.26
C SER A 947 35.79 31.13 2.49
N THR A 948 36.95 30.87 3.10
CA THR A 948 37.37 29.55 3.60
C THR A 948 37.44 29.51 5.13
N ASP A 949 37.04 30.59 5.79
CA ASP A 949 37.04 30.73 7.25
C ASP A 949 35.65 30.36 7.79
N PHE A 950 35.61 29.37 8.69
CA PHE A 950 34.35 28.90 9.28
C PHE A 950 33.69 29.94 10.19
N ASP A 951 34.44 30.81 10.85
CA ASP A 951 33.88 31.80 11.77
C ASP A 951 33.13 32.87 10.96
N VAL A 952 33.74 33.33 9.87
CA VAL A 952 33.09 34.19 8.85
C VAL A 952 31.88 33.51 8.20
N LEU A 953 31.88 32.17 8.09
CA LEU A 953 30.78 31.37 7.54
C LEU A 953 29.75 30.90 8.56
N GLU A 954 29.82 31.26 9.85
CA GLU A 954 28.81 30.80 10.83
C GLU A 954 27.39 31.26 10.43
N ASN A 955 27.22 32.55 10.13
CA ASN A 955 25.93 33.10 9.68
C ASN A 955 25.39 32.42 8.41
N VAL A 956 26.27 31.88 7.55
CA VAL A 956 25.88 31.14 6.34
C VAL A 956 25.34 29.76 6.71
N ARG A 957 26.06 29.03 7.57
CA ARG A 957 25.65 27.72 8.07
C ARG A 957 24.34 27.81 8.86
N ASP A 958 24.18 28.84 9.70
CA ASP A 958 22.96 29.08 10.47
C ASP A 958 21.76 29.47 9.60
N ALA A 959 21.94 30.30 8.57
CA ALA A 959 20.87 30.61 7.62
C ALA A 959 20.42 29.36 6.84
N ILE A 960 21.37 28.52 6.43
CA ILE A 960 21.10 27.24 5.74
C ILE A 960 20.36 26.26 6.67
N LEU A 961 20.73 26.17 7.95
CA LEU A 961 19.98 25.39 8.95
C LEU A 961 18.55 25.93 9.16
N ARG A 962 18.35 27.26 9.21
CA ARG A 962 17.00 27.87 9.37
C ARG A 962 16.10 27.62 8.16
N MET A 963 16.64 27.73 6.95
CA MET A 963 15.93 27.32 5.72
C MET A 963 15.56 25.83 5.73
N THR A 964 16.39 25.00 6.37
CA THR A 964 16.15 23.56 6.53
C THR A 964 15.11 23.25 7.61
N TYR A 965 15.08 23.98 8.74
CA TYR A 965 14.07 23.83 9.81
C TYR A 965 12.63 23.94 9.29
N ASN A 966 12.41 24.78 8.28
CA ASN A 966 11.15 24.87 7.54
C ASN A 966 10.98 23.66 6.58
N PHE A 967 11.14 22.46 7.12
CA PHE A 967 11.16 21.15 6.45
C PHE A 967 9.76 20.61 6.09
N MET A 968 8.70 21.32 6.48
CA MET A 968 7.31 20.87 6.43
C MET A 968 6.94 20.27 5.05
N PRO A 969 6.07 19.24 5.02
CA PRO A 969 5.69 18.54 3.79
C PRO A 969 4.82 19.41 2.87
N MET A 970 5.46 20.32 2.14
CA MET A 970 4.94 20.85 0.88
C MET A 970 5.06 19.84 -0.26
N SER A 971 5.90 18.81 -0.10
CA SER A 971 5.88 17.59 -0.90
C SER A 971 5.74 16.36 -0.02
N ARG A 972 5.10 15.32 -0.55
CA ARG A 972 5.08 14.00 0.09
C ARG A 972 6.48 13.38 0.06
N GLY A 973 6.96 12.85 1.19
CA GLY A 973 8.31 12.27 1.29
C GLY A 973 9.45 13.28 1.49
N SER A 974 9.15 14.45 2.08
CA SER A 974 10.06 15.62 2.12
C SER A 974 11.37 15.46 2.89
N ALA A 975 11.51 14.49 3.82
CA ALA A 975 12.70 14.36 4.68
C ALA A 975 14.00 14.20 3.88
N VAL A 976 14.03 13.30 2.88
CA VAL A 976 15.19 13.12 1.99
C VAL A 976 15.41 14.35 1.09
N VAL A 977 14.32 14.98 0.64
CA VAL A 977 14.35 16.16 -0.24
C VAL A 977 15.08 17.32 0.44
N GLY A 978 14.65 17.72 1.65
CA GLY A 978 15.25 18.86 2.35
C GLY A 978 16.65 18.59 2.88
N PHE A 979 17.00 17.34 3.24
CA PHE A 979 18.38 17.03 3.64
C PHE A 979 19.33 17.03 2.44
N SER A 980 18.84 16.63 1.25
CA SER A 980 19.56 16.81 -0.01
C SER A 980 19.73 18.30 -0.36
N VAL A 981 18.76 19.16 -0.04
CA VAL A 981 18.90 20.62 -0.17
C VAL A 981 19.92 21.19 0.82
N LEU A 982 19.87 20.80 2.10
CA LEU A 982 20.85 21.20 3.12
C LEU A 982 22.29 20.93 2.64
N LEU A 983 22.56 19.68 2.24
CA LEU A 983 23.88 19.27 1.77
C LEU A 983 24.26 19.96 0.45
N GLY A 984 23.32 20.16 -0.47
CA GLY A 984 23.55 20.90 -1.72
C GLY A 984 23.88 22.39 -1.52
N LEU A 985 23.24 23.06 -0.55
CA LEU A 985 23.53 24.46 -0.20
C LEU A 985 24.88 24.61 0.51
N LEU A 986 25.22 23.69 1.43
CA LEU A 986 26.54 23.65 2.05
C LEU A 986 27.63 23.43 1.00
N LEU A 987 27.44 22.46 0.09
CA LEU A 987 28.39 22.17 -0.98
C LEU A 987 28.54 23.34 -1.95
N ALA A 988 27.45 24.03 -2.33
CA ALA A 988 27.49 25.28 -3.10
C ALA A 988 28.34 26.38 -2.43
N ALA A 989 28.35 26.41 -1.10
CA ALA A 989 29.14 27.32 -0.28
C ALA A 989 30.58 26.82 0.00
N ASN A 990 31.02 25.73 -0.66
CA ASN A 990 32.31 25.05 -0.50
C ASN A 990 32.48 24.27 0.83
N MET A 991 31.39 23.94 1.53
CA MET A 991 31.40 23.15 2.76
C MET A 991 30.89 21.73 2.48
N GLU A 992 31.80 20.75 2.39
CA GLU A 992 31.42 19.34 2.26
C GLU A 992 31.17 18.72 3.65
N PHE A 993 30.02 18.09 3.83
CA PHE A 993 29.77 17.23 4.99
C PHE A 993 30.48 15.88 4.82
N THR A 994 31.47 15.61 5.65
CA THR A 994 32.29 14.38 5.57
C THR A 994 31.88 13.27 6.54
N GLY A 995 30.99 13.56 7.49
CA GLY A 995 30.50 12.61 8.49
C GLY A 995 29.30 11.76 8.04
N LYS A 996 28.60 11.22 9.04
CA LYS A 996 27.30 10.51 8.93
C LYS A 996 26.31 11.06 9.95
N ILE A 997 25.02 10.78 9.77
CA ILE A 997 23.99 11.09 10.78
C ILE A 997 24.23 10.19 12.02
N PRO A 998 24.20 10.72 13.25
CA PRO A 998 24.40 9.90 14.45
C PRO A 998 23.27 8.89 14.68
N LYS A 999 23.61 7.80 15.36
CA LYS A 999 22.67 6.71 15.69
C LYS A 999 21.48 7.22 16.50
N GLY A 1000 20.27 6.85 16.07
CA GLY A 1000 19.01 7.27 16.71
C GLY A 1000 18.53 8.69 16.34
N ILE A 1001 19.29 9.49 15.60
CA ILE A 1001 18.86 10.83 15.18
C ILE A 1001 18.09 10.75 13.85
N GLN A 1002 16.90 11.32 13.83
CA GLN A 1002 16.10 11.55 12.62
C GLN A 1002 15.94 13.08 12.43
N VAL A 1003 16.52 13.64 11.37
CA VAL A 1003 16.71 15.10 11.19
C VAL A 1003 15.37 15.82 10.96
N ASP A 1004 14.42 15.15 10.31
CA ASP A 1004 13.04 15.63 10.17
C ASP A 1004 12.30 15.67 11.52
N TRP A 1005 12.52 14.70 12.41
CA TRP A 1005 11.95 14.72 13.76
C TRP A 1005 12.57 15.80 14.66
N GLU A 1006 13.86 16.11 14.49
CA GLU A 1006 14.46 17.30 15.12
C GLU A 1006 13.77 18.59 14.66
N ALA A 1007 13.42 18.72 13.38
CA ALA A 1007 12.69 19.90 12.90
C ALA A 1007 11.23 19.94 13.42
N ILE A 1008 10.57 18.79 13.55
CA ILE A 1008 9.16 18.66 13.95
C ILE A 1008 8.94 18.89 15.45
N LEU A 1009 9.86 18.42 16.31
CA LEU A 1009 9.68 18.39 17.78
C LEU A 1009 10.41 19.50 18.55
N ASN A 1010 11.22 20.33 17.90
CA ASN A 1010 11.77 21.54 18.53
C ASN A 1010 10.81 22.72 18.36
N PHE A 1011 10.56 23.47 19.43
CA PHE A 1011 9.63 24.61 19.44
C PHE A 1011 10.11 25.85 18.67
N ASN A 1012 11.40 25.93 18.32
CA ASN A 1012 11.98 27.09 17.65
C ASN A 1012 13.22 26.72 16.80
N PRO A 1013 13.57 27.55 15.79
CA PRO A 1013 14.70 27.26 14.90
C PRO A 1013 16.09 27.24 15.57
N ASN A 1014 16.28 27.89 16.72
CA ASN A 1014 17.58 27.90 17.41
C ASN A 1014 17.86 26.55 18.07
N SER A 1015 16.88 25.99 18.81
CA SER A 1015 17.04 24.69 19.47
C SER A 1015 17.22 23.54 18.47
N PHE A 1016 16.55 23.62 17.30
CA PHE A 1016 16.88 22.75 16.16
C PHE A 1016 18.31 22.96 15.66
N ALA A 1017 18.71 24.20 15.42
CA ALA A 1017 20.06 24.49 14.94
C ALA A 1017 21.12 23.97 15.93
N GLU A 1018 20.92 24.12 17.24
CA GLU A 1018 21.79 23.59 18.29
C GLU A 1018 21.90 22.05 18.25
N SER A 1019 20.76 21.33 18.12
CA SER A 1019 20.79 19.86 18.06
C SER A 1019 21.55 19.35 16.82
N ILE A 1020 21.40 19.99 15.67
CA ILE A 1020 22.11 19.63 14.43
C ILE A 1020 23.56 20.13 14.42
N LYS A 1021 23.87 21.32 14.94
CA LYS A 1021 25.22 21.90 15.02
C LYS A 1021 26.21 20.92 15.65
N SER A 1022 25.79 20.24 16.72
CA SER A 1022 26.61 19.35 17.55
C SER A 1022 27.41 18.29 16.78
N TRP A 1023 26.84 17.73 15.70
CA TRP A 1023 27.47 16.69 14.86
C TRP A 1023 27.72 17.14 13.42
N LEU A 1024 26.90 18.05 12.89
CA LEU A 1024 27.04 18.54 11.52
C LEU A 1024 28.30 19.40 11.37
N TYR A 1025 28.50 20.39 12.26
CA TYR A 1025 29.56 21.39 12.09
C TYR A 1025 30.99 20.80 12.23
N PRO A 1026 31.30 19.93 13.21
CA PRO A 1026 32.60 19.26 13.29
C PRO A 1026 32.91 18.35 12.10
N SER A 1027 31.87 17.95 11.34
CA SER A 1027 31.98 17.09 10.16
C SER A 1027 32.15 17.86 8.84
N LEU A 1028 32.05 19.19 8.85
CA LEU A 1028 32.23 20.02 7.65
C LEU A 1028 33.72 20.21 7.31
N LYS A 1029 34.06 20.14 6.02
CA LYS A 1029 35.39 20.51 5.50
C LYS A 1029 35.25 21.49 4.35
N ILE A 1030 36.14 22.48 4.30
CA ILE A 1030 36.22 23.41 3.16
C ILE A 1030 36.85 22.68 1.97
N THR A 1031 36.15 22.64 0.84
CA THR A 1031 36.67 22.04 -0.40
C THR A 1031 36.08 22.68 -1.66
N THR A 1032 36.88 22.71 -2.72
CA THR A 1032 36.46 23.11 -4.06
C THR A 1032 36.48 21.99 -5.09
N SER A 1033 36.89 20.76 -4.71
CA SER A 1033 37.03 19.61 -5.63
C SER A 1033 35.72 19.22 -6.33
N TRP A 1034 34.58 19.49 -5.70
CA TRP A 1034 33.25 19.26 -6.27
C TRP A 1034 32.98 20.08 -7.55
N LYS A 1035 33.75 21.15 -7.80
CA LYS A 1035 33.65 21.97 -9.02
C LYS A 1035 34.27 21.28 -10.23
N ASP A 1036 35.11 20.27 -10.00
CA ASP A 1036 35.70 19.42 -11.03
C ASP A 1036 34.78 18.22 -11.38
N TYR A 1037 33.68 18.03 -10.64
CA TYR A 1037 32.66 17.04 -10.99
C TYR A 1037 31.94 17.46 -12.29
N PRO A 1038 31.69 16.51 -13.22
CA PRO A 1038 30.93 16.79 -14.44
C PRO A 1038 29.55 17.40 -14.15
N ASP A 1039 29.13 18.34 -15.01
CA ASP A 1039 27.82 18.98 -14.90
C ASP A 1039 26.70 17.93 -15.06
N VAL A 1040 25.81 17.83 -14.07
CA VAL A 1040 24.79 16.77 -13.99
C VAL A 1040 23.83 16.85 -15.17
N ALA A 1041 23.40 18.06 -15.52
CA ALA A 1041 22.38 18.29 -16.55
C ALA A 1041 22.86 17.95 -17.96
N SER A 1042 24.15 18.15 -18.26
CA SER A 1042 24.76 17.76 -19.55
C SER A 1042 25.23 16.31 -19.56
N THR A 1043 25.67 15.76 -18.43
CA THR A 1043 26.10 14.35 -18.33
C THR A 1043 24.92 13.38 -18.39
N LEU A 1044 23.75 13.77 -17.84
CA LEU A 1044 22.52 12.97 -17.79
C LEU A 1044 21.37 13.70 -18.50
N ALA A 1045 21.63 14.16 -19.72
CA ALA A 1045 20.75 15.07 -20.48
C ALA A 1045 19.29 14.60 -20.63
N THR A 1046 19.03 13.29 -20.76
CA THR A 1046 17.69 12.74 -21.01
C THR A 1046 17.13 11.97 -19.82
N THR A 1047 15.80 11.92 -19.71
CA THR A 1047 15.08 11.07 -18.74
C THR A 1047 15.57 9.62 -18.80
N GLY A 1048 15.80 9.07 -19.99
CA GLY A 1048 16.34 7.72 -20.17
C GLY A 1048 17.75 7.55 -19.61
N SER A 1049 18.66 8.51 -19.86
CA SER A 1049 20.00 8.48 -19.26
C SER A 1049 19.99 8.58 -17.73
N VAL A 1050 18.99 9.25 -17.14
CA VAL A 1050 18.78 9.31 -15.68
C VAL A 1050 18.29 7.96 -15.13
N VAL A 1051 17.27 7.34 -15.73
CA VAL A 1051 16.79 6.01 -15.29
C VAL A 1051 17.89 4.95 -15.43
N ALA A 1052 18.68 5.00 -16.51
CA ALA A 1052 19.85 4.14 -16.67
C ALA A 1052 20.89 4.36 -15.56
N ALA A 1053 21.26 5.62 -15.26
CA ALA A 1053 22.20 5.98 -14.21
C ALA A 1053 21.77 5.53 -12.80
N LEU A 1054 20.47 5.60 -12.49
CA LEU A 1054 19.89 5.11 -11.24
C LEU A 1054 19.79 3.56 -11.17
N SER A 1055 20.24 2.84 -12.21
CA SER A 1055 20.10 1.38 -12.35
C SER A 1055 21.42 0.63 -12.61
N SER A 1056 22.54 1.34 -12.77
CA SER A 1056 23.84 0.78 -13.19
C SER A 1056 24.86 0.74 -12.03
N TYR A 1057 24.75 -0.26 -11.15
CA TYR A 1057 25.64 -0.43 -9.98
C TYR A 1057 26.80 -1.39 -10.24
N ASP A 1058 26.59 -2.35 -11.15
CA ASP A 1058 27.48 -3.49 -11.43
C ASP A 1058 27.94 -3.50 -12.92
N ASP A 1059 27.77 -2.36 -13.64
CA ASP A 1059 27.99 -2.17 -15.09
C ASP A 1059 29.20 -1.25 -15.41
#